data_AF-A0A6P3VRY1-F1
#
_entry.id   AF-A0A6P3VRY1-F1
#
_cell.length_a   1.000
_cell.length_b   1.000
_cell.length_c   1.000
_cell.angle_alpha   90.00
_cell.angle_beta   90.00
_cell.angle_gamma   90.00
#
_symmetry.space_group_name_H-M   'P 1'
#
loop_
_entity.id
_entity.type
_entity.pdbx_description
1 polymer ?
#
loop_
_entity_poly.entity_id
_entity_poly.type
_entity_poly.pdbx_seq_one_letter_code
_entity_poly.pdbx_strand_id
1 'polypeptide(L)'
;MKPGLLAVLVLGTFTLGGWCKPLKSVFVTFPGDVIKNMTNKELAEQYLKRFGYLNVMQKTGLQPAVSASKALKRMQRQMGLEETGRLDETTIDAMKQPRCGVVDVRNYQTFDGDLKWNNKDVTYRILNYSPDMESSLIDDAFARAFKVWSEVTPLTFTRLYDGTADIMISFGKANHGDPYPFDGKDGLLAHAYPPGEGMQGDAHFDDDEFWTLGTGPAVKTRYGNSDGAMCHFPYTFDGKTYTTCTTEGRTDDLPWCSTTADYDNDKKFGFCPSELLYTIGGNSNGAECVFPFVFLGETYNGCTTEGRSDGYRWCATTNNFDQDKQFGFCPSRDTAVIGGNSEGEPCHFPFTFLENTYTSCTSEGRSDGKLWCGTTASYDKDQKWGFCADRGYSLFLVAAHEFGHALGLDHSNIQDALMYPMYKYVETFSLHEDDVEGIQYLYGPNPDTKPPKPTTTPSPPGPTPETEPTEEPTRKPTIPTTPHPVDPSADACQMEMFDAITEIQGKLHFFKDGQYWKMTGKDHKGLKGPYPMADMWPALPAVIDTTFEDHLTKKIYFFSGTRFWVYTGQNVLGPRTIEKLGLPSTLSRVEGAVQRGKGKVLLFSGENYWRLDVKAQIIDKGYPRYTDLVFGGVPTDAHDVFLYKGHTYFCRGRFYWRMNSRRQVDRVGYVKYDVMKCPHSGYRY
;
A
#
# COMPACT_ATOMS: atom_id res chain seq x y z
N MET A 1 58.08 44.16 -48.27
CA MET A 1 57.24 45.39 -48.28
C MET A 1 56.55 45.50 -49.63
N LYS A 2 55.20 45.59 -49.66
CA LYS A 2 54.36 46.35 -50.61
C LYS A 2 52.88 45.97 -50.39
N PRO A 3 52.00 46.90 -49.99
CA PRO A 3 50.57 46.64 -49.84
C PRO A 3 49.73 47.11 -51.05
N GLY A 4 48.52 46.58 -51.17
CA GLY A 4 47.37 47.29 -51.75
C GLY A 4 47.01 47.03 -53.22
N LEU A 5 45.90 46.32 -53.42
CA LEU A 5 44.87 46.72 -54.40
C LEU A 5 43.49 46.18 -53.98
N LEU A 6 42.42 46.87 -54.38
CA LEU A 6 41.02 46.44 -54.20
C LEU A 6 40.61 45.42 -55.28
N ALA A 7 39.73 44.49 -54.91
CA ALA A 7 38.74 43.91 -55.83
C ALA A 7 37.50 43.48 -55.03
N VAL A 8 36.31 43.83 -55.52
CA VAL A 8 35.02 43.31 -55.04
C VAL A 8 34.64 42.12 -55.90
N LEU A 9 34.11 41.04 -55.31
CA LEU A 9 33.50 39.96 -56.08
C LEU A 9 32.22 39.43 -55.42
N VAL A 10 31.25 39.13 -56.27
CA VAL A 10 29.82 38.98 -55.97
C VAL A 10 29.49 37.62 -55.36
N LEU A 11 28.47 37.58 -54.51
CA LEU A 11 27.89 36.34 -53.96
C LEU A 11 27.35 35.42 -55.07
N GLY A 12 27.83 34.18 -55.09
CA GLY A 12 27.23 33.07 -55.85
C GLY A 12 26.83 31.96 -54.89
N THR A 13 25.54 31.66 -54.79
CA THR A 13 24.99 30.68 -53.83
C THR A 13 25.06 29.25 -54.34
N PHE A 14 25.54 28.32 -53.50
CA PHE A 14 25.23 26.89 -53.61
C PHE A 14 24.65 26.37 -52.29
N THR A 15 23.41 25.89 -52.34
CA THR A 15 22.66 25.41 -51.17
C THR A 15 22.79 23.89 -51.01
N LEU A 16 23.58 23.43 -50.05
CA LEU A 16 23.53 22.04 -49.58
C LEU A 16 22.35 21.89 -48.61
N GLY A 17 21.18 21.55 -49.15
CA GLY A 17 19.93 21.32 -48.41
C GLY A 17 19.92 20.02 -47.61
N GLY A 18 20.83 19.88 -46.65
CA GLY A 18 20.88 18.76 -45.70
C GLY A 18 19.78 18.84 -44.64
N TRP A 19 18.52 18.60 -45.03
CA TRP A 19 17.41 18.48 -44.07
C TRP A 19 17.53 17.19 -43.25
N CYS A 20 18.19 17.28 -42.10
CA CYS A 20 18.06 16.31 -41.03
C CYS A 20 16.60 16.39 -40.51
N LYS A 21 15.71 15.57 -41.06
CA LYS A 21 14.34 15.45 -40.55
C LYS A 21 14.41 14.96 -39.10
N PRO A 22 13.71 15.58 -38.14
CA PRO A 22 13.58 14.99 -36.82
C PRO A 22 12.84 13.65 -36.95
N LEU A 23 13.42 12.60 -36.39
CA LEU A 23 12.71 11.35 -36.15
C LEU A 23 11.52 11.68 -35.24
N LYS A 24 10.30 11.55 -35.77
CA LYS A 24 9.09 11.57 -34.95
C LYS A 24 9.03 10.25 -34.21
N SER A 25 9.27 10.26 -32.90
CA SER A 25 8.87 9.14 -32.05
C SER A 25 7.35 8.97 -32.16
N VAL A 26 6.90 7.85 -32.72
CA VAL A 26 5.49 7.49 -32.74
C VAL A 26 5.19 6.83 -31.40
N PHE A 27 4.39 7.50 -30.57
CA PHE A 27 3.91 6.92 -29.31
C PHE A 27 2.67 6.06 -29.59
N VAL A 28 2.65 4.85 -29.02
CA VAL A 28 1.61 3.84 -29.21
C VAL A 28 1.10 3.42 -27.83
N THR A 29 -0.22 3.36 -27.66
CA THR A 29 -0.81 2.76 -26.46
C THR A 29 -0.88 1.25 -26.65
N PHE A 30 -0.20 0.49 -25.80
CA PHE A 30 -0.13 -0.96 -25.88
C PHE A 30 -1.36 -1.62 -25.21
N PRO A 31 -1.90 -2.75 -25.73
CA PRO A 31 -2.99 -3.46 -25.08
C PRO A 31 -2.55 -4.05 -23.73
N GLY A 32 -3.31 -3.81 -22.67
CA GLY A 32 -2.99 -4.23 -21.29
C GLY A 32 -2.19 -3.19 -20.49
N ASP A 33 -1.67 -2.13 -21.13
CA ASP A 33 -0.86 -1.11 -20.47
C ASP A 33 -1.73 -0.21 -19.56
N VAL A 34 -1.62 -0.38 -18.24
CA VAL A 34 -2.45 0.30 -17.24
C VAL A 34 -2.06 1.78 -17.08
N ILE A 35 -0.90 2.19 -17.63
CA ILE A 35 -0.43 3.56 -17.70
C ILE A 35 -1.34 4.38 -18.65
N LYS A 36 -2.45 4.86 -18.09
CA LYS A 36 -3.22 5.99 -18.61
C LYS A 36 -2.25 7.13 -18.94
N ASN A 37 -2.54 7.89 -19.99
CA ASN A 37 -1.86 9.16 -20.31
C ASN A 37 -2.12 10.24 -19.24
N MET A 38 -1.63 10.01 -18.02
CA MET A 38 -1.69 10.90 -16.87
C MET A 38 -0.63 11.99 -17.02
N THR A 39 -1.06 13.23 -16.87
CA THR A 39 -0.11 14.35 -16.83
C THR A 39 0.75 14.28 -15.57
N ASN A 40 1.96 14.86 -15.63
CA ASN A 40 2.83 15.05 -14.45
C ASN A 40 2.06 15.62 -13.23
N LYS A 41 1.06 16.49 -13.48
CA LYS A 41 0.20 17.05 -12.42
C LYS A 41 -0.73 16.01 -11.80
N GLU A 42 -1.32 15.10 -12.59
CA GLU A 42 -2.21 14.04 -12.10
C GLU A 42 -1.43 12.94 -11.38
N LEU A 43 -0.21 12.62 -11.84
CA LEU A 43 0.76 11.80 -11.11
C LEU A 43 1.03 12.43 -9.73
N ALA A 44 1.49 13.68 -9.69
CA ALA A 44 1.79 14.38 -8.45
C ALA A 44 0.57 14.51 -7.52
N GLU A 45 -0.61 14.78 -8.07
CA GLU A 45 -1.84 14.83 -7.30
C GLU A 45 -2.23 13.46 -6.73
N GLN A 46 -2.00 12.35 -7.41
CA GLN A 46 -2.30 11.00 -6.88
C GLN A 46 -1.23 10.55 -5.88
N TYR A 47 0.05 10.73 -6.21
CA TYR A 47 1.20 10.43 -5.37
C TYR A 47 1.08 11.11 -3.99
N LEU A 48 0.91 12.44 -3.98
CA LEU A 48 0.79 13.20 -2.74
C LEU A 48 -0.45 12.80 -1.91
N LYS A 49 -1.50 12.26 -2.53
CA LYS A 49 -2.68 11.74 -1.81
C LYS A 49 -2.41 10.36 -1.22
N ARG A 50 -1.83 9.42 -1.99
CA ARG A 50 -1.55 8.04 -1.54
C ARG A 50 -0.62 8.03 -0.32
N PHE A 51 0.43 8.84 -0.32
CA PHE A 51 1.43 8.87 0.77
C PHE A 51 1.17 9.94 1.87
N GLY A 52 -0.04 10.53 1.92
CA GLY A 52 -0.49 11.38 3.04
C GLY A 52 -0.03 12.84 3.05
N TYR A 53 0.48 13.35 1.93
CA TYR A 53 0.94 14.75 1.80
C TYR A 53 -0.18 15.75 1.44
N LEU A 54 -1.22 15.33 0.71
CA LEU A 54 -2.39 16.11 0.29
C LEU A 54 -3.70 15.54 0.84
N ASN A 55 -4.41 16.34 1.64
CA ASN A 55 -5.82 16.10 1.98
C ASN A 55 -6.73 16.33 0.76
N VAL A 56 -7.90 15.66 0.70
CA VAL A 56 -8.78 15.66 -0.48
C VAL A 56 -10.20 16.16 -0.15
N MET A 57 -10.40 17.46 -0.29
CA MET A 57 -11.60 18.12 -0.86
C MET A 57 -11.27 19.63 -1.06
N GLN A 58 -11.90 20.39 -1.94
CA GLN A 58 -13.25 20.28 -2.49
C GLN A 58 -13.33 20.86 -3.93
N LYS A 59 -14.13 20.25 -4.83
CA LYS A 59 -14.45 20.81 -6.16
C LYS A 59 -15.56 21.87 -6.07
N THR A 60 -15.25 23.09 -5.60
CA THR A 60 -16.25 24.17 -5.39
C THR A 60 -15.77 25.56 -5.83
N GLY A 61 -15.37 25.69 -7.10
CA GLY A 61 -15.29 26.98 -7.83
C GLY A 61 -14.16 27.97 -7.44
N LEU A 62 -13.64 27.90 -6.21
CA LEU A 62 -12.55 28.72 -5.70
C LEU A 62 -11.60 27.83 -4.90
N GLN A 63 -10.32 27.79 -5.26
CA GLN A 63 -9.32 26.85 -4.71
C GLN A 63 -9.06 27.08 -3.21
N PRO A 64 -9.37 26.12 -2.31
CA PRO A 64 -8.96 26.20 -0.91
C PRO A 64 -7.49 25.76 -0.79
N ALA A 65 -6.58 26.70 -0.98
CA ALA A 65 -5.15 26.41 -1.05
C ALA A 65 -4.51 26.06 0.31
N VAL A 66 -4.69 24.81 0.75
CA VAL A 66 -3.52 24.05 1.21
C VAL A 66 -2.63 23.93 -0.03
N SER A 67 -1.76 24.93 -0.23
CA SER A 67 -1.02 25.07 -1.48
C SER A 67 -0.31 23.77 -1.81
N ALA A 68 -0.44 23.28 -3.05
CA ALA A 68 0.30 22.10 -3.52
C ALA A 68 1.80 22.25 -3.24
N SER A 69 2.32 23.49 -3.27
CA SER A 69 3.67 23.84 -2.85
C SER A 69 4.04 23.41 -1.42
N LYS A 70 3.11 23.47 -0.45
CA LYS A 70 3.36 23.01 0.93
C LYS A 70 3.36 21.48 1.02
N ALA A 71 2.49 20.79 0.28
CA ALA A 71 2.52 19.34 0.20
C ALA A 71 3.81 18.83 -0.48
N LEU A 72 4.18 19.45 -1.61
CA LEU A 72 5.44 19.20 -2.31
C LEU A 72 6.65 19.45 -1.41
N LYS A 73 6.73 20.54 -0.64
CA LYS A 73 7.84 20.76 0.32
C LYS A 73 7.96 19.65 1.37
N ARG A 74 6.85 19.11 1.89
CA ARG A 74 6.87 17.98 2.84
C ARG A 74 7.42 16.71 2.18
N MET A 75 6.97 16.42 0.96
CA MET A 75 7.40 15.27 0.18
C MET A 75 8.87 15.40 -0.26
N GLN A 76 9.29 16.56 -0.76
CA GLN A 76 10.68 16.86 -1.08
C GLN A 76 11.59 16.66 0.13
N ARG A 77 11.20 17.15 1.31
CA ARG A 77 11.95 16.92 2.56
C ARG A 77 12.09 15.43 2.92
N GLN A 78 11.01 14.64 2.80
CA GLN A 78 11.09 13.20 3.08
C GLN A 78 12.07 12.51 2.12
N MET A 79 12.08 12.93 0.85
CA MET A 79 12.97 12.40 -0.19
C MET A 79 14.38 13.00 -0.19
N GLY A 80 14.74 13.84 0.79
CA GLY A 80 16.04 14.54 0.80
C GLY A 80 16.25 15.53 -0.37
N LEU A 81 15.20 15.92 -1.08
CA LEU A 81 15.24 16.89 -2.19
C LEU A 81 15.21 18.33 -1.65
N GLU A 82 15.63 19.28 -2.50
CA GLU A 82 15.44 20.71 -2.20
C GLU A 82 13.94 21.03 -2.05
N GLU A 83 13.58 21.73 -0.96
CA GLU A 83 12.21 22.16 -0.69
C GLU A 83 11.77 23.30 -1.63
N THR A 84 11.81 23.12 -2.95
CA THR A 84 11.37 24.13 -3.94
C THR A 84 9.88 24.45 -3.79
N GLY A 85 9.07 23.47 -3.40
CA GLY A 85 7.62 23.53 -3.42
C GLY A 85 7.06 23.71 -4.82
N ARG A 86 7.73 23.17 -5.83
CA ARG A 86 7.35 23.19 -7.23
C ARG A 86 7.37 21.76 -7.78
N LEU A 87 6.73 21.58 -8.92
CA LEU A 87 6.75 20.31 -9.65
C LEU A 87 7.82 20.38 -10.74
N ASP A 88 9.07 20.44 -10.30
CA ASP A 88 10.26 20.39 -11.14
C ASP A 88 10.59 18.96 -11.59
N GLU A 89 11.50 18.84 -12.55
CA GLU A 89 11.92 17.58 -13.18
C GLU A 89 12.45 16.57 -12.14
N THR A 90 13.34 17.02 -11.25
CA THR A 90 13.85 16.28 -10.08
C THR A 90 12.74 15.74 -9.17
N THR A 91 11.71 16.54 -8.90
CA THR A 91 10.56 16.13 -8.08
C THR A 91 9.67 15.11 -8.82
N ILE A 92 9.54 15.24 -10.14
CA ILE A 92 8.77 14.30 -10.97
C ILE A 92 9.48 12.96 -11.12
N ASP A 93 10.79 12.96 -11.33
CA ASP A 93 11.54 11.72 -11.51
C ASP A 93 11.66 10.95 -10.20
N ALA A 94 11.75 11.63 -9.05
CA ALA A 94 11.58 11.00 -7.74
C ALA A 94 10.15 10.43 -7.52
N MET A 95 9.09 11.07 -8.06
CA MET A 95 7.72 10.50 -8.04
C MET A 95 7.53 9.27 -8.94
N LYS A 96 8.46 9.00 -9.86
CA LYS A 96 8.46 7.82 -10.74
C LYS A 96 9.41 6.70 -10.25
N GLN A 97 10.19 6.94 -9.21
CA GLN A 97 11.10 5.92 -8.69
C GLN A 97 10.30 4.81 -7.98
N PRO A 98 10.62 3.53 -8.22
CA PRO A 98 10.00 2.41 -7.52
C PRO A 98 10.24 2.48 -6.02
N ARG A 99 9.23 2.15 -5.21
CA ARG A 99 9.22 2.43 -3.77
C ARG A 99 8.31 1.50 -2.96
N CYS A 100 8.44 1.55 -1.64
CA CYS A 100 7.48 0.95 -0.71
C CYS A 100 6.10 1.63 -0.79
N GLY A 101 5.02 0.85 -0.75
CA GLY A 101 3.62 1.28 -0.77
C GLY A 101 3.10 1.87 0.54
N VAL A 102 3.85 1.74 1.64
CA VAL A 102 3.52 2.33 2.95
C VAL A 102 3.48 3.86 2.87
N VAL A 103 2.62 4.49 3.67
CA VAL A 103 2.46 5.95 3.68
C VAL A 103 3.60 6.64 4.43
N ASP A 104 4.26 7.59 3.77
CA ASP A 104 5.33 8.41 4.36
C ASP A 104 4.81 9.26 5.52
N VAL A 105 3.67 9.92 5.33
CA VAL A 105 3.07 10.78 6.35
C VAL A 105 2.16 9.93 7.24
N ARG A 106 2.79 9.17 8.14
CA ARG A 106 2.10 8.66 9.33
C ARG A 106 1.87 9.81 10.31
N ASN A 107 0.68 10.42 10.28
CA ASN A 107 0.19 11.33 11.34
C ASN A 107 -0.16 10.55 12.63
N TYR A 108 0.74 9.69 13.10
CA TYR A 108 0.56 8.72 14.18
C TYR A 108 1.70 8.82 15.21
N GLN A 109 1.58 9.70 16.22
CA GLN A 109 2.24 9.45 17.51
C GLN A 109 1.24 8.81 18.45
N THR A 110 0.98 7.54 18.20
CA THR A 110 -0.10 6.79 18.83
C THR A 110 0.40 5.50 19.48
N PHE A 111 1.09 5.60 20.62
CA PHE A 111 0.67 5.01 21.91
C PHE A 111 1.47 5.56 23.11
N ASP A 112 1.18 5.04 24.29
CA ASP A 112 2.09 5.05 25.44
C ASP A 112 2.79 3.69 25.45
N GLY A 113 4.03 3.67 24.98
CA GLY A 113 4.66 2.46 24.43
C GLY A 113 4.59 2.44 22.91
N ASP A 114 5.58 1.79 22.31
CA ASP A 114 5.88 1.83 20.88
C ASP A 114 5.11 0.73 20.13
N LEU A 115 4.94 0.86 18.80
CA LEU A 115 4.40 -0.20 17.96
C LEU A 115 5.44 -1.32 17.83
N LYS A 116 5.37 -2.36 18.67
CA LYS A 116 6.34 -3.46 18.68
C LYS A 116 5.75 -4.77 19.19
N TRP A 117 6.39 -5.87 18.80
CA TRP A 117 6.07 -7.20 19.32
C TRP A 117 6.39 -7.29 20.82
N ASN A 118 5.50 -7.95 21.58
CA ASN A 118 5.68 -8.18 23.01
C ASN A 118 6.54 -9.43 23.28
N ASN A 119 6.49 -10.37 22.33
CA ASN A 119 7.37 -11.52 22.16
C ASN A 119 8.70 -11.10 21.53
N LYS A 120 9.77 -11.83 21.85
CA LYS A 120 11.08 -11.72 21.18
C LYS A 120 11.29 -12.77 20.10
N ASP A 121 10.62 -13.91 20.22
CA ASP A 121 10.51 -14.89 19.14
C ASP A 121 9.28 -14.53 18.32
N VAL A 122 9.53 -13.99 17.13
CA VAL A 122 8.51 -13.54 16.17
C VAL A 122 8.38 -14.60 15.10
N THR A 123 7.18 -15.13 14.92
CA THR A 123 6.93 -16.19 13.95
C THR A 123 6.58 -15.62 12.58
N TYR A 124 7.00 -16.27 11.51
CA TYR A 124 6.59 -15.89 10.14
C TYR A 124 6.13 -17.08 9.32
N ARG A 125 5.21 -16.87 8.37
CA ARG A 125 4.73 -17.89 7.43
C ARG A 125 4.63 -17.33 6.02
N ILE A 126 5.23 -18.04 5.07
CA ILE A 126 5.08 -17.75 3.63
C ILE A 126 3.83 -18.49 3.13
N LEU A 127 2.92 -17.76 2.48
CA LEU A 127 1.63 -18.27 1.98
C LEU A 127 1.71 -18.76 0.53
N ASN A 128 2.40 -18.01 -0.32
CA ASN A 128 2.66 -18.31 -1.73
C ASN A 128 4.04 -17.74 -2.15
N TYR A 129 4.42 -17.96 -3.41
CA TYR A 129 5.71 -17.57 -3.98
C TYR A 129 5.50 -16.94 -5.35
N SER A 130 6.28 -15.91 -5.66
CA SER A 130 6.39 -15.39 -7.02
C SER A 130 6.98 -16.44 -7.98
N PRO A 131 6.54 -16.50 -9.26
CA PRO A 131 7.00 -17.53 -10.20
C PRO A 131 8.41 -17.28 -10.75
N ASP A 132 8.94 -16.05 -10.62
CA ASP A 132 10.23 -15.61 -11.19
C ASP A 132 11.47 -16.27 -10.57
N MET A 133 11.36 -16.77 -9.35
CA MET A 133 12.48 -17.25 -8.56
C MET A 133 12.13 -18.57 -7.88
N GLU A 134 13.09 -19.49 -7.77
CA GLU A 134 12.85 -20.74 -7.05
C GLU A 134 12.49 -20.46 -5.58
N SER A 135 11.47 -21.16 -5.07
CA SER A 135 11.03 -21.04 -3.67
C SER A 135 12.17 -21.22 -2.65
N SER A 136 13.18 -22.05 -2.95
CA SER A 136 14.36 -22.20 -2.07
C SER A 136 15.29 -20.99 -2.03
N LEU A 137 15.24 -20.09 -3.03
CA LEU A 137 15.93 -18.80 -3.04
C LEU A 137 15.08 -17.70 -2.38
N ILE A 138 13.76 -17.75 -2.56
CA ILE A 138 12.81 -16.87 -1.86
C ILE A 138 12.87 -17.11 -0.35
N ASP A 139 12.89 -18.38 0.08
CA ASP A 139 13.08 -18.80 1.47
C ASP A 139 14.38 -18.23 2.07
N ASP A 140 15.49 -18.30 1.32
CA ASP A 140 16.79 -17.74 1.74
C ASP A 140 16.78 -16.20 1.77
N ALA A 141 16.16 -15.55 0.79
CA ALA A 141 16.04 -14.10 0.73
C ALA A 141 15.26 -13.55 1.94
N PHE A 142 14.12 -14.17 2.28
CA PHE A 142 13.35 -13.81 3.48
C PHE A 142 14.09 -14.17 4.78
N ALA A 143 14.73 -15.34 4.87
CA ALA A 143 15.52 -15.70 6.04
C ALA A 143 16.70 -14.74 6.28
N ARG A 144 17.37 -14.29 5.21
CA ARG A 144 18.42 -13.25 5.30
C ARG A 144 17.84 -11.88 5.65
N ALA A 145 16.68 -11.50 5.10
CA ALA A 145 16.02 -10.23 5.42
C ALA A 145 15.61 -10.15 6.91
N PHE A 146 15.13 -11.25 7.52
CA PHE A 146 14.93 -11.32 8.97
C PHE A 146 16.25 -11.28 9.76
N LYS A 147 17.30 -11.94 9.26
CA LYS A 147 18.63 -11.96 9.89
C LYS A 147 19.26 -10.57 10.02
N VAL A 148 18.97 -9.65 9.10
CA VAL A 148 19.37 -8.23 9.19
C VAL A 148 18.92 -7.62 10.53
N TRP A 149 17.69 -7.88 10.96
CA TRP A 149 17.12 -7.31 12.18
C TRP A 149 17.53 -8.07 13.45
N SER A 150 17.70 -9.40 13.40
CA SER A 150 18.17 -10.19 14.56
C SER A 150 19.68 -10.10 14.82
N GLU A 151 20.49 -9.65 13.86
CA GLU A 151 21.89 -9.34 14.14
C GLU A 151 22.04 -8.17 15.13
N VAL A 152 21.19 -7.15 15.02
CA VAL A 152 21.28 -5.92 15.82
C VAL A 152 20.33 -5.86 17.02
N THR A 153 19.36 -6.78 17.14
CA THR A 153 18.39 -6.85 18.25
C THR A 153 18.39 -8.19 19.01
N PRO A 154 17.71 -8.30 20.17
CA PRO A 154 17.41 -9.57 20.83
C PRO A 154 16.32 -10.42 20.18
N LEU A 155 15.91 -10.16 18.93
CA LEU A 155 14.81 -10.86 18.28
C LEU A 155 15.27 -12.20 17.66
N THR A 156 14.38 -13.19 17.67
CA THR A 156 14.52 -14.42 16.89
C THR A 156 13.34 -14.56 15.93
N PHE A 157 13.59 -15.20 14.78
CA PHE A 157 12.59 -15.34 13.72
C PHE A 157 12.36 -16.81 13.38
N THR A 158 11.16 -17.30 13.69
CA THR A 158 10.83 -18.72 13.62
C THR A 158 9.79 -18.99 12.52
N ARG A 159 10.20 -19.72 11.47
CA ARG A 159 9.32 -20.05 10.34
C ARG A 159 8.27 -21.10 10.72
N LEU A 160 7.00 -20.80 10.47
CA LEU A 160 5.90 -21.75 10.54
C LEU A 160 5.48 -22.21 9.13
N TYR A 161 5.09 -23.48 9.03
CA TYR A 161 4.61 -24.11 7.79
C TYR A 161 3.08 -24.33 7.79
N ASP A 162 2.46 -24.31 8.98
CA ASP A 162 1.01 -24.33 9.17
C ASP A 162 0.59 -23.41 10.33
N GLY A 163 -0.71 -23.12 10.45
CA GLY A 163 -1.28 -22.15 11.39
C GLY A 163 -1.11 -20.69 10.96
N THR A 164 -1.41 -19.79 11.89
CA THR A 164 -1.19 -18.35 11.76
C THR A 164 0.12 -17.99 12.47
N ALA A 165 0.92 -17.13 11.86
CA ALA A 165 2.16 -16.58 12.42
C ALA A 165 1.96 -15.11 12.83
N ASP A 166 2.96 -14.50 13.45
CA ASP A 166 2.97 -13.05 13.75
C ASP A 166 3.16 -12.21 12.47
N ILE A 167 3.81 -12.77 11.44
CA ILE A 167 4.04 -12.14 10.13
C ILE A 167 3.63 -13.11 9.02
N MET A 168 2.52 -12.84 8.31
CA MET A 168 2.15 -13.59 7.11
C MET A 168 2.75 -12.90 5.87
N ILE A 169 3.43 -13.66 5.03
CA ILE A 169 4.10 -13.18 3.82
C ILE A 169 3.37 -13.71 2.58
N SER A 170 3.01 -12.83 1.65
CA SER A 170 2.40 -13.22 0.38
C SER A 170 2.82 -12.35 -0.80
N PHE A 171 2.68 -12.90 -1.99
CA PHE A 171 2.76 -12.20 -3.27
C PHE A 171 1.35 -12.02 -3.84
N GLY A 172 1.06 -10.90 -4.48
CA GLY A 172 -0.23 -10.73 -5.16
C GLY A 172 -0.30 -9.50 -6.06
N LYS A 173 -0.98 -9.64 -7.19
CA LYS A 173 -1.15 -8.58 -8.21
C LYS A 173 -2.26 -7.60 -7.82
N ALA A 174 -2.05 -6.30 -8.08
CA ALA A 174 -3.05 -5.24 -7.93
C ALA A 174 -3.91 -5.34 -6.64
N ASN A 175 -5.20 -5.72 -6.74
CA ASN A 175 -6.07 -5.98 -5.59
C ASN A 175 -5.87 -7.41 -5.06
N HIS A 176 -4.98 -7.54 -4.07
CA HIS A 176 -4.57 -8.79 -3.45
C HIS A 176 -5.32 -9.13 -2.14
N GLY A 177 -6.46 -8.47 -1.87
CA GLY A 177 -7.37 -8.81 -0.76
C GLY A 177 -7.41 -7.79 0.39
N ASP A 178 -6.60 -6.74 0.35
CA ASP A 178 -6.57 -5.66 1.34
C ASP A 178 -6.99 -4.28 0.75
N PRO A 179 -7.08 -3.20 1.56
CA PRO A 179 -7.53 -1.88 1.08
C PRO A 179 -6.57 -1.10 0.17
N TYR A 180 -5.35 -1.58 -0.08
CA TYR A 180 -4.23 -0.81 -0.64
C TYR A 180 -3.67 -1.45 -1.94
N PRO A 181 -4.47 -1.56 -3.02
CA PRO A 181 -4.04 -2.27 -4.23
C PRO A 181 -2.75 -1.71 -4.84
N PHE A 182 -1.89 -2.59 -5.35
CA PHE A 182 -0.71 -2.21 -6.15
C PHE A 182 -1.12 -1.66 -7.52
N ASP A 183 -0.15 -1.09 -8.25
CA ASP A 183 -0.34 -0.46 -9.56
C ASP A 183 0.30 -1.20 -10.76
N GLY A 184 0.96 -2.35 -10.52
CA GLY A 184 1.59 -3.18 -11.54
C GLY A 184 3.08 -2.86 -11.73
N LYS A 185 3.72 -3.49 -12.73
CA LYS A 185 5.18 -3.40 -12.94
C LYS A 185 5.74 -1.97 -12.89
N ASP A 186 6.75 -1.81 -12.03
CA ASP A 186 7.45 -0.61 -11.60
C ASP A 186 6.51 0.43 -10.94
N GLY A 187 6.64 0.56 -9.63
CA GLY A 187 5.96 1.61 -8.87
C GLY A 187 5.94 1.29 -7.38
N LEU A 188 5.06 0.37 -6.99
CA LEU A 188 4.86 -0.07 -5.62
C LEU A 188 5.31 -1.51 -5.44
N LEU A 189 6.53 -1.69 -4.95
CA LEU A 189 7.17 -3.01 -4.88
C LEU A 189 6.49 -3.94 -3.86
N ALA A 190 6.11 -3.39 -2.71
CA ALA A 190 5.57 -4.12 -1.58
C ALA A 190 4.95 -3.15 -0.56
N HIS A 191 4.30 -3.69 0.48
CA HIS A 191 4.02 -2.98 1.73
C HIS A 191 3.94 -3.95 2.92
N ALA A 192 4.02 -3.42 4.14
CA ALA A 192 3.75 -4.18 5.35
C ALA A 192 3.00 -3.39 6.42
N TYR A 193 2.24 -4.11 7.24
CA TYR A 193 1.49 -3.58 8.36
C TYR A 193 2.34 -3.58 9.65
N PRO A 194 2.20 -2.58 10.54
CA PRO A 194 2.91 -2.57 11.82
C PRO A 194 2.47 -3.72 12.76
N PRO A 195 3.28 -4.07 13.78
CA PRO A 195 3.02 -5.16 14.75
C PRO A 195 1.64 -5.14 15.41
N GLY A 196 1.01 -6.31 15.60
CA GLY A 196 -0.26 -6.43 16.33
C GLY A 196 -1.07 -7.71 16.07
N GLU A 197 -2.37 -7.68 16.39
CA GLU A 197 -3.30 -8.79 16.10
C GLU A 197 -3.90 -8.69 14.69
N GLY A 198 -4.08 -9.83 14.00
CA GLY A 198 -4.82 -9.91 12.74
C GLY A 198 -3.91 -9.84 11.52
N MET A 199 -4.14 -8.86 10.63
CA MET A 199 -3.28 -8.58 9.47
C MET A 199 -2.10 -7.64 9.83
N GLN A 200 -1.83 -7.46 11.12
CA GLN A 200 -0.79 -6.56 11.63
C GLN A 200 0.51 -7.35 11.77
N GLY A 201 1.56 -6.92 11.10
CA GLY A 201 2.77 -7.72 10.84
C GLY A 201 2.84 -8.26 9.40
N ASP A 202 1.72 -8.41 8.72
CA ASP A 202 1.68 -9.02 7.38
C ASP A 202 2.42 -8.15 6.34
N ALA A 203 3.11 -8.82 5.42
CA ALA A 203 3.93 -8.21 4.37
C ALA A 203 3.52 -8.76 2.99
N HIS A 204 3.07 -7.88 2.10
CA HIS A 204 2.60 -8.22 0.75
C HIS A 204 3.55 -7.63 -0.30
N PHE A 205 3.90 -8.42 -1.30
CA PHE A 205 4.81 -8.08 -2.41
C PHE A 205 4.02 -8.09 -3.72
N ASP A 206 4.24 -7.13 -4.63
CA ASP A 206 3.51 -7.11 -5.90
C ASP A 206 4.02 -8.23 -6.83
N ASP A 207 3.13 -9.14 -7.24
CA ASP A 207 3.47 -10.24 -8.16
C ASP A 207 3.37 -9.82 -9.64
N ASP A 208 3.13 -8.53 -9.92
CA ASP A 208 3.38 -7.90 -11.23
C ASP A 208 4.83 -7.39 -11.38
N GLU A 209 5.65 -7.41 -10.32
CA GLU A 209 7.06 -7.00 -10.35
C GLU A 209 8.01 -8.16 -10.66
N PHE A 210 9.15 -7.85 -11.31
CA PHE A 210 10.18 -8.84 -11.63
C PHE A 210 11.10 -9.10 -10.43
N TRP A 211 10.94 -10.24 -9.76
CA TRP A 211 11.66 -10.53 -8.50
C TRP A 211 13.01 -11.21 -8.71
N THR A 212 14.08 -10.54 -8.27
CA THR A 212 15.46 -10.99 -8.46
C THR A 212 16.27 -10.88 -7.16
N LEU A 213 17.58 -11.10 -7.24
CA LEU A 213 18.52 -10.71 -6.18
C LEU A 213 19.08 -9.29 -6.39
N GLY A 214 18.60 -8.56 -7.41
CA GLY A 214 18.92 -7.16 -7.73
C GLY A 214 19.86 -6.94 -8.92
N THR A 215 20.39 -8.02 -9.52
CA THR A 215 21.38 -7.99 -10.61
C THR A 215 20.88 -8.61 -11.92
N GLY A 216 19.57 -8.84 -12.06
CA GLY A 216 18.98 -9.64 -13.13
C GLY A 216 18.60 -11.06 -12.67
N PRO A 217 18.25 -11.96 -13.61
CA PRO A 217 17.60 -13.24 -13.30
C PRO A 217 18.38 -14.13 -12.32
N ALA A 218 17.73 -14.53 -11.23
CA ALA A 218 18.31 -15.37 -10.18
C ALA A 218 18.07 -16.87 -10.45
N VAL A 219 18.61 -17.37 -11.57
CA VAL A 219 18.34 -18.73 -12.04
C VAL A 219 19.25 -19.76 -11.36
N LYS A 220 18.64 -20.80 -10.78
CA LYS A 220 19.32 -21.98 -10.25
C LYS A 220 19.22 -23.14 -11.24
N THR A 221 20.30 -23.88 -11.42
CA THR A 221 20.37 -25.00 -12.37
C THR A 221 19.67 -26.26 -11.87
N ARG A 222 19.18 -27.06 -12.82
CA ARG A 222 18.83 -28.48 -12.66
C ARG A 222 19.74 -29.34 -13.54
N TYR A 223 20.14 -30.49 -13.04
CA TYR A 223 20.98 -31.47 -13.74
C TYR A 223 22.27 -30.86 -14.34
N GLY A 224 22.79 -31.44 -15.42
CA GLY A 224 24.07 -31.04 -16.01
C GLY A 224 25.27 -31.51 -15.17
N ASN A 225 26.39 -30.79 -15.25
CA ASN A 225 27.58 -31.06 -14.42
C ASN A 225 27.71 -30.12 -13.21
N SER A 226 26.76 -29.20 -13.06
CA SER A 226 26.72 -28.17 -12.01
C SER A 226 25.29 -28.01 -11.45
N ASP A 227 24.62 -29.13 -11.13
CA ASP A 227 23.26 -29.16 -10.57
C ASP A 227 23.14 -28.34 -9.27
N GLY A 228 22.04 -27.60 -9.13
CA GLY A 228 21.75 -26.78 -7.94
C GLY A 228 22.62 -25.53 -7.74
N ALA A 229 23.56 -25.24 -8.65
CA ALA A 229 24.35 -24.01 -8.67
C ALA A 229 23.58 -22.84 -9.31
N MET A 230 24.07 -21.61 -9.14
CA MET A 230 23.49 -20.45 -9.83
C MET A 230 24.07 -20.32 -11.24
N CYS A 231 23.23 -19.90 -12.19
CA CYS A 231 23.69 -19.38 -13.47
C CYS A 231 24.56 -18.13 -13.26
N HIS A 232 25.63 -18.00 -14.03
CA HIS A 232 26.50 -16.83 -14.00
C HIS A 232 26.14 -15.90 -15.15
N PHE A 233 25.36 -14.86 -14.88
CA PHE A 233 25.04 -13.84 -15.89
C PHE A 233 25.91 -12.58 -15.71
N PRO A 234 26.57 -12.08 -16.77
CA PRO A 234 26.72 -12.67 -18.10
C PRO A 234 27.71 -13.85 -18.13
N TYR A 235 27.56 -14.76 -19.10
CA TYR A 235 28.57 -15.76 -19.46
C TYR A 235 28.88 -15.74 -20.96
N THR A 236 30.03 -16.30 -21.34
CA THR A 236 30.46 -16.46 -22.74
C THR A 236 30.33 -17.90 -23.20
N PHE A 237 29.78 -18.12 -24.39
CA PHE A 237 29.71 -19.40 -25.11
C PHE A 237 29.75 -19.17 -26.63
N ASP A 238 30.59 -19.92 -27.34
CA ASP A 238 30.89 -19.79 -28.77
C ASP A 238 31.25 -18.34 -29.16
N GLY A 239 31.99 -17.65 -28.28
CA GLY A 239 32.35 -16.23 -28.44
C GLY A 239 31.20 -15.22 -28.34
N LYS A 240 29.96 -15.67 -28.10
CA LYS A 240 28.80 -14.81 -27.77
C LYS A 240 28.66 -14.64 -26.26
N THR A 241 28.11 -13.51 -25.83
CA THR A 241 27.80 -13.23 -24.42
C THR A 241 26.30 -13.32 -24.17
N TYR A 242 25.90 -14.06 -23.13
CA TYR A 242 24.51 -14.29 -22.76
C TYR A 242 24.21 -13.76 -21.36
N THR A 243 23.11 -13.02 -21.21
CA THR A 243 22.59 -12.50 -19.92
C THR A 243 21.37 -13.26 -19.40
N THR A 244 20.96 -14.29 -20.14
CA THR A 244 19.85 -15.22 -19.83
C THR A 244 20.29 -16.64 -20.22
N CYS A 245 19.47 -17.63 -19.89
CA CYS A 245 19.58 -18.97 -20.45
C CYS A 245 19.38 -18.96 -21.97
N THR A 246 19.94 -19.98 -22.63
CA THR A 246 19.89 -20.15 -24.09
C THR A 246 19.53 -21.59 -24.46
N THR A 247 18.97 -21.78 -25.65
CA THR A 247 18.87 -23.11 -26.30
C THR A 247 19.95 -23.30 -27.38
N GLU A 248 20.79 -22.28 -27.64
CA GLU A 248 21.90 -22.41 -28.60
C GLU A 248 22.85 -23.55 -28.22
N GLY A 249 23.35 -24.25 -29.24
CA GLY A 249 24.18 -25.45 -29.07
C GLY A 249 23.43 -26.74 -28.74
N ARG A 250 22.08 -26.72 -28.67
CA ARG A 250 21.25 -27.91 -28.41
C ARG A 250 20.29 -28.26 -29.55
N THR A 251 19.66 -29.42 -29.45
CA THR A 251 18.70 -29.96 -30.43
C THR A 251 17.43 -30.53 -29.78
N ASP A 252 17.24 -30.29 -28.49
CA ASP A 252 16.12 -30.76 -27.65
C ASP A 252 15.39 -29.59 -26.97
N ASP A 253 15.68 -28.36 -27.41
CA ASP A 253 15.08 -27.08 -26.98
C ASP A 253 15.09 -26.80 -25.45
N LEU A 254 15.88 -27.56 -24.69
CA LEU A 254 16.06 -27.37 -23.26
C LEU A 254 16.92 -26.12 -22.98
N PRO A 255 16.43 -25.12 -22.24
CA PRO A 255 17.23 -23.94 -21.90
C PRO A 255 18.34 -24.30 -20.91
N TRP A 256 19.53 -23.75 -21.12
CA TRP A 256 20.70 -23.96 -20.27
C TRP A 256 21.49 -22.67 -20.04
N CYS A 257 22.36 -22.69 -19.02
CA CYS A 257 23.25 -21.59 -18.69
C CYS A 257 24.62 -22.12 -18.24
N SER A 258 25.66 -21.29 -18.35
CA SER A 258 26.90 -21.57 -17.62
C SER A 258 26.80 -21.12 -16.18
N THR A 259 27.53 -21.81 -15.30
CA THR A 259 27.68 -21.46 -13.88
C THR A 259 29.01 -20.72 -13.61
N THR A 260 29.66 -20.26 -14.69
CA THR A 260 30.94 -19.52 -14.73
C THR A 260 30.91 -18.48 -15.85
N ALA A 261 31.77 -17.46 -15.78
CA ALA A 261 31.82 -16.38 -16.78
C ALA A 261 32.23 -16.84 -18.20
N ASP A 262 32.93 -17.97 -18.32
CA ASP A 262 33.51 -18.46 -19.57
C ASP A 262 33.26 -19.97 -19.70
N TYR A 263 32.16 -20.34 -20.36
CA TYR A 263 31.88 -21.74 -20.68
C TYR A 263 32.81 -22.29 -21.75
N ASP A 264 33.40 -21.43 -22.58
CA ASP A 264 34.30 -21.83 -23.65
C ASP A 264 35.58 -22.50 -23.08
N ASN A 265 36.02 -22.06 -21.90
CA ASN A 265 37.08 -22.69 -21.11
C ASN A 265 36.56 -23.64 -20.00
N ASP A 266 35.67 -23.21 -19.10
CA ASP A 266 35.34 -23.97 -17.87
C ASP A 266 34.42 -25.18 -18.09
N LYS A 267 33.61 -25.16 -19.16
CA LYS A 267 32.59 -26.20 -19.49
C LYS A 267 31.58 -26.53 -18.37
N LYS A 268 31.41 -25.63 -17.39
CA LYS A 268 30.44 -25.81 -16.30
C LYS A 268 29.07 -25.27 -16.67
N PHE A 269 28.04 -26.11 -16.54
CA PHE A 269 26.67 -25.78 -16.90
C PHE A 269 25.63 -26.61 -16.14
N GLY A 270 24.40 -26.12 -16.18
CA GLY A 270 23.20 -26.91 -15.93
C GLY A 270 22.02 -26.36 -16.71
N PHE A 271 20.88 -27.03 -16.61
CA PHE A 271 19.65 -26.62 -17.30
C PHE A 271 18.87 -25.62 -16.46
N CYS A 272 18.16 -24.72 -17.13
CA CYS A 272 17.33 -23.72 -16.48
C CYS A 272 15.91 -24.25 -16.23
N PRO A 273 15.13 -23.62 -15.34
CA PRO A 273 13.73 -23.96 -15.13
C PRO A 273 12.95 -24.03 -16.44
N SER A 274 12.33 -25.19 -16.71
CA SER A 274 11.49 -25.40 -17.87
C SER A 274 10.45 -26.47 -17.58
N GLU A 275 9.28 -26.23 -18.13
CA GLU A 275 8.14 -27.12 -18.23
C GLU A 275 8.47 -28.47 -18.92
N LEU A 276 9.54 -28.49 -19.73
CA LEU A 276 10.10 -29.68 -20.41
C LEU A 276 11.01 -30.53 -19.49
N LEU A 277 11.17 -30.14 -18.22
CA LEU A 277 12.00 -30.85 -17.23
C LEU A 277 11.21 -31.24 -15.99
N TYR A 278 10.34 -30.33 -15.51
CA TYR A 278 9.50 -30.54 -14.34
C TYR A 278 8.35 -29.53 -14.28
N THR A 279 7.35 -29.86 -13.48
CA THR A 279 6.30 -28.90 -13.07
C THR A 279 6.41 -28.56 -11.58
N ILE A 280 5.77 -27.45 -11.17
CA ILE A 280 5.70 -27.00 -9.78
C ILE A 280 4.30 -27.28 -9.25
N GLY A 281 4.20 -27.81 -8.02
CA GLY A 281 2.91 -28.06 -7.36
C GLY A 281 2.00 -29.01 -8.13
N GLY A 282 0.76 -28.56 -8.38
CA GLY A 282 -0.28 -29.36 -9.07
C GLY A 282 -0.67 -30.62 -8.29
N ASN A 283 -0.95 -31.70 -9.02
CA ASN A 283 -1.19 -33.03 -8.45
C ASN A 283 -0.27 -34.13 -9.01
N SER A 284 0.57 -33.80 -9.99
CA SER A 284 1.45 -34.75 -10.70
C SER A 284 2.89 -34.81 -10.17
N ASN A 285 3.12 -34.30 -8.95
CA ASN A 285 4.36 -34.46 -8.17
C ASN A 285 5.66 -34.09 -8.89
N GLY A 286 5.60 -33.06 -9.76
CA GLY A 286 6.76 -32.55 -10.49
C GLY A 286 7.07 -33.24 -11.82
N ALA A 287 6.20 -34.12 -12.33
CA ALA A 287 6.32 -34.66 -13.68
C ALA A 287 6.39 -33.55 -14.75
N GLU A 288 7.08 -33.84 -15.86
CA GLU A 288 7.20 -32.96 -17.03
C GLU A 288 5.84 -32.72 -17.74
N CYS A 289 5.75 -31.61 -18.46
CA CYS A 289 4.58 -31.32 -19.30
C CYS A 289 4.58 -32.22 -20.55
N VAL A 290 3.39 -32.69 -20.93
CA VAL A 290 3.20 -33.48 -22.15
C VAL A 290 2.60 -32.58 -23.22
N PHE A 291 3.29 -32.43 -24.36
CA PHE A 291 2.84 -31.63 -25.49
C PHE A 291 2.72 -32.47 -26.77
N PRO A 292 1.62 -32.35 -27.54
CA PRO A 292 0.42 -31.59 -27.22
C PRO A 292 -0.46 -32.27 -26.15
N PHE A 293 -1.22 -31.47 -25.39
CA PHE A 293 -2.29 -31.97 -24.52
C PHE A 293 -3.66 -31.38 -24.87
N VAL A 294 -4.73 -32.10 -24.52
CA VAL A 294 -6.12 -31.66 -24.71
C VAL A 294 -6.71 -31.12 -23.40
N PHE A 295 -7.37 -29.96 -23.47
CA PHE A 295 -8.15 -29.35 -22.39
C PHE A 295 -9.38 -28.62 -22.96
N LEU A 296 -10.56 -28.86 -22.39
CA LEU A 296 -11.87 -28.41 -22.89
C LEU A 296 -12.12 -28.77 -24.37
N GLY A 297 -11.47 -29.82 -24.87
CA GLY A 297 -11.49 -30.22 -26.28
C GLY A 297 -10.51 -29.47 -27.21
N GLU A 298 -9.88 -28.38 -26.74
CA GLU A 298 -8.83 -27.66 -27.49
C GLU A 298 -7.44 -28.27 -27.24
N THR A 299 -6.50 -28.04 -28.16
CA THR A 299 -5.18 -28.69 -28.17
C THR A 299 -4.03 -27.70 -27.94
N TYR A 300 -3.29 -27.88 -26.85
CA TYR A 300 -2.23 -26.98 -26.39
C TYR A 300 -0.84 -27.58 -26.64
N ASN A 301 0.05 -26.81 -27.28
CA ASN A 301 1.42 -27.21 -27.62
C ASN A 301 2.48 -26.56 -26.70
N GLY A 302 2.03 -25.96 -25.60
CA GLY A 302 2.82 -25.22 -24.62
C GLY A 302 1.96 -24.97 -23.37
N CYS A 303 2.52 -24.29 -22.38
CA CYS A 303 1.77 -23.93 -21.18
C CYS A 303 0.63 -22.95 -21.48
N THR A 304 -0.40 -22.94 -20.64
CA THR A 304 -1.56 -22.06 -20.80
C THR A 304 -1.97 -21.44 -19.47
N THR A 305 -2.63 -20.28 -19.51
CA THR A 305 -3.36 -19.69 -18.38
C THR A 305 -4.87 -19.97 -18.46
N GLU A 306 -5.33 -20.64 -19.52
CA GLU A 306 -6.75 -20.89 -19.78
C GLU A 306 -7.41 -21.65 -18.61
N GLY A 307 -8.65 -21.28 -18.30
CA GLY A 307 -9.37 -21.78 -17.13
C GLY A 307 -8.88 -21.25 -15.77
N ARG A 308 -7.91 -20.32 -15.72
CA ARG A 308 -7.43 -19.69 -14.47
C ARG A 308 -7.63 -18.18 -14.45
N SER A 309 -7.72 -17.62 -13.25
CA SER A 309 -7.85 -16.16 -13.00
C SER A 309 -6.69 -15.55 -12.20
N ASP A 310 -5.67 -16.35 -11.86
CA ASP A 310 -4.49 -15.96 -11.09
C ASP A 310 -3.23 -15.79 -11.98
N GLY A 311 -3.35 -15.99 -13.29
CA GLY A 311 -2.26 -15.79 -14.27
C GLY A 311 -1.21 -16.91 -14.31
N TYR A 312 -1.19 -17.84 -13.35
CA TYR A 312 -0.16 -18.89 -13.32
C TYR A 312 -0.30 -19.87 -14.49
N ARG A 313 0.74 -19.95 -15.32
CA ARG A 313 0.82 -20.88 -16.45
C ARG A 313 0.86 -22.33 -15.96
N TRP A 314 0.08 -23.20 -16.59
CA TRP A 314 -0.02 -24.62 -16.26
C TRP A 314 -0.02 -25.50 -17.53
N CYS A 315 0.20 -26.80 -17.34
CA CYS A 315 0.15 -27.80 -18.40
C CYS A 315 -0.44 -29.12 -17.87
N ALA A 316 -0.94 -29.97 -18.77
CA ALA A 316 -1.15 -31.37 -18.43
C ALA A 316 0.19 -32.13 -18.43
N THR A 317 0.34 -33.09 -17.52
CA THR A 317 1.45 -34.07 -17.54
C THR A 317 1.01 -35.39 -18.21
N THR A 318 -0.01 -35.32 -19.07
CA THR A 318 -0.59 -36.40 -19.88
C THR A 318 -1.17 -35.81 -21.16
N ASN A 319 -1.47 -36.65 -22.17
CA ASN A 319 -2.03 -36.17 -23.43
C ASN A 319 -3.46 -35.59 -23.33
N ASN A 320 -4.18 -35.80 -22.21
CA ASN A 320 -5.57 -35.36 -22.07
C ASN A 320 -5.95 -35.01 -20.62
N PHE A 321 -5.98 -33.71 -20.31
CA PHE A 321 -6.36 -33.25 -18.97
C PHE A 321 -7.83 -33.54 -18.63
N ASP A 322 -8.74 -33.43 -19.61
CA ASP A 322 -10.18 -33.63 -19.37
C ASP A 322 -10.49 -35.04 -18.83
N GLN A 323 -9.69 -36.03 -19.24
CA GLN A 323 -9.74 -37.43 -18.78
C GLN A 323 -8.91 -37.64 -17.51
N ASP A 324 -7.59 -37.42 -17.59
CA ASP A 324 -6.63 -37.87 -16.55
C ASP A 324 -6.52 -36.89 -15.37
N LYS A 325 -6.81 -35.60 -15.62
CA LYS A 325 -6.77 -34.49 -14.64
C LYS A 325 -5.43 -34.35 -13.91
N GLN A 326 -4.36 -34.79 -14.58
CA GLN A 326 -2.97 -34.69 -14.15
C GLN A 326 -2.36 -33.39 -14.67
N PHE A 327 -1.88 -32.55 -13.76
CA PHE A 327 -1.29 -31.26 -14.10
C PHE A 327 -0.23 -30.81 -13.09
N GLY A 328 0.56 -29.83 -13.54
CA GLY A 328 1.35 -28.97 -12.68
C GLY A 328 1.52 -27.58 -13.28
N PHE A 329 2.06 -26.66 -12.49
CA PHE A 329 2.38 -25.31 -12.93
C PHE A 329 3.71 -25.29 -13.67
N CYS A 330 3.80 -24.49 -14.72
CA CYS A 330 5.03 -24.33 -15.49
C CYS A 330 5.96 -23.35 -14.76
N PRO A 331 7.25 -23.66 -14.60
CA PRO A 331 8.22 -22.67 -14.11
C PRO A 331 8.21 -21.40 -14.96
N SER A 332 8.51 -20.24 -14.35
CA SER A 332 8.88 -19.07 -15.14
C SER A 332 10.21 -19.35 -15.85
N ARG A 333 10.31 -18.93 -17.12
CA ARG A 333 11.58 -18.93 -17.86
C ARG A 333 12.17 -17.55 -17.69
N ASP A 334 13.48 -17.44 -17.47
CA ASP A 334 14.18 -16.14 -17.38
C ASP A 334 14.21 -15.32 -18.68
N THR A 335 13.80 -15.94 -19.78
CA THR A 335 13.58 -15.36 -21.11
C THR A 335 12.15 -14.92 -21.37
N ALA A 336 11.25 -15.11 -20.40
CA ALA A 336 9.85 -14.68 -20.47
C ALA A 336 9.71 -13.15 -20.44
N VAL A 337 8.60 -12.66 -21.01
CA VAL A 337 8.17 -11.28 -20.79
C VAL A 337 7.40 -11.14 -19.49
N ILE A 338 7.63 -10.03 -18.78
CA ILE A 338 6.86 -9.65 -17.59
C ILE A 338 5.69 -8.76 -18.02
N GLY A 339 4.50 -9.04 -17.47
CA GLY A 339 3.27 -8.29 -17.74
C GLY A 339 2.88 -8.19 -19.23
N GLY A 340 2.30 -7.04 -19.61
CA GLY A 340 1.78 -6.80 -20.95
C GLY A 340 0.50 -7.60 -21.23
N ASN A 341 0.49 -8.38 -22.31
CA ASN A 341 -0.63 -9.28 -22.63
C ASN A 341 -0.18 -10.70 -23.04
N SER A 342 1.08 -11.03 -22.73
CA SER A 342 1.76 -12.28 -23.06
C SER A 342 2.68 -12.75 -21.92
N GLU A 343 2.39 -12.33 -20.69
CA GLU A 343 3.18 -12.63 -19.50
C GLU A 343 3.56 -14.11 -19.39
N GLY A 344 4.84 -14.38 -19.14
CA GLY A 344 5.42 -15.73 -19.11
C GLY A 344 5.92 -16.26 -20.46
N GLU A 345 5.51 -15.69 -21.59
CA GLU A 345 5.93 -16.14 -22.93
C GLU A 345 7.26 -15.49 -23.37
N PRO A 346 8.14 -16.21 -24.09
CA PRO A 346 9.43 -15.68 -24.51
C PRO A 346 9.31 -14.65 -25.64
N CYS A 347 10.26 -13.72 -25.73
CA CYS A 347 10.40 -12.84 -26.87
C CYS A 347 10.64 -13.62 -28.18
N HIS A 348 9.93 -13.24 -29.25
CA HIS A 348 10.17 -13.77 -30.59
C HIS A 348 11.14 -12.86 -31.34
N PHE A 349 12.35 -13.32 -31.64
CA PHE A 349 13.31 -12.57 -32.44
C PHE A 349 13.61 -13.26 -33.79
N PRO A 350 13.54 -12.54 -34.92
CA PRO A 350 13.09 -11.16 -35.07
C PRO A 350 11.55 -11.01 -34.94
N PHE A 351 11.07 -9.82 -34.57
CA PHE A 351 9.65 -9.44 -34.70
C PHE A 351 9.49 -8.13 -35.48
N THR A 352 8.30 -7.91 -36.05
CA THR A 352 7.93 -6.68 -36.77
C THR A 352 7.00 -5.78 -35.94
N PHE A 353 7.34 -4.48 -35.86
CA PHE A 353 6.52 -3.42 -35.24
C PHE A 353 6.68 -2.10 -36.00
N LEU A 354 5.56 -1.45 -36.34
CA LEU A 354 5.49 -0.27 -37.21
C LEU A 354 6.27 -0.45 -38.52
N GLU A 355 6.11 -1.61 -39.17
CA GLU A 355 6.84 -2.03 -40.39
C GLU A 355 8.37 -2.21 -40.23
N ASN A 356 8.96 -1.85 -39.09
CA ASN A 356 10.36 -2.08 -38.75
C ASN A 356 10.58 -3.48 -38.14
N THR A 357 11.76 -4.07 -38.35
CA THR A 357 12.13 -5.39 -37.82
C THR A 357 13.17 -5.26 -36.70
N TYR A 358 12.89 -5.87 -35.54
CA TYR A 358 13.75 -5.82 -34.35
C TYR A 358 14.30 -7.21 -34.01
N THR A 359 15.60 -7.29 -33.75
CA THR A 359 16.32 -8.50 -33.32
C THR A 359 16.70 -8.50 -31.83
N SER A 360 16.17 -7.52 -31.09
CA SER A 360 16.37 -7.31 -29.66
C SER A 360 15.16 -6.57 -29.09
N CYS A 361 15.07 -6.47 -27.76
CA CYS A 361 14.11 -5.59 -27.11
C CYS A 361 14.29 -4.13 -27.56
N THR A 362 13.20 -3.36 -27.56
CA THR A 362 13.16 -1.95 -27.97
C THR A 362 12.33 -1.13 -26.99
N SER A 363 12.53 0.20 -26.97
CA SER A 363 11.64 1.16 -26.30
C SER A 363 10.81 1.98 -27.28
N GLU A 364 10.90 1.72 -28.60
CA GLU A 364 10.05 2.36 -29.59
C GLU A 364 8.56 2.13 -29.31
N GLY A 365 7.72 3.13 -29.59
CA GLY A 365 6.33 3.16 -29.14
C GLY A 365 6.12 3.74 -27.75
N ARG A 366 7.09 3.63 -26.83
CA ARG A 366 6.94 4.02 -25.41
C ARG A 366 7.54 5.39 -25.08
N SER A 367 7.07 5.98 -23.98
CA SER A 367 7.54 7.27 -23.42
C SER A 367 8.20 7.15 -22.04
N ASP A 368 8.07 6.00 -21.39
CA ASP A 368 8.71 5.66 -20.12
C ASP A 368 10.14 5.10 -20.29
N GLY A 369 10.52 4.74 -21.52
CA GLY A 369 11.82 4.14 -21.85
C GLY A 369 11.94 2.65 -21.51
N LYS A 370 10.87 2.00 -21.00
CA LYS A 370 10.88 0.56 -20.68
C LYS A 370 11.14 -0.26 -21.95
N LEU A 371 11.90 -1.35 -21.81
CA LEU A 371 12.21 -2.25 -22.92
C LEU A 371 11.13 -3.33 -23.06
N TRP A 372 10.70 -3.59 -24.29
CA TRP A 372 9.66 -4.56 -24.62
C TRP A 372 10.00 -5.33 -25.89
N CYS A 373 9.29 -6.43 -26.13
CA CYS A 373 9.39 -7.23 -27.35
C CYS A 373 8.03 -7.79 -27.80
N GLY A 374 7.91 -8.10 -29.09
CA GLY A 374 6.85 -8.97 -29.58
C GLY A 374 7.11 -10.42 -29.14
N THR A 375 6.08 -11.10 -28.64
CA THR A 375 6.10 -12.56 -28.36
C THR A 375 5.66 -13.38 -29.57
N THR A 376 5.51 -12.72 -30.72
CA THR A 376 5.11 -13.27 -32.02
C THR A 376 5.94 -12.60 -33.12
N ALA A 377 5.99 -13.19 -34.33
CA ALA A 377 6.74 -12.65 -35.44
C ALA A 377 6.27 -11.25 -35.92
N SER A 378 5.05 -10.83 -35.59
CA SER A 378 4.49 -9.55 -36.06
C SER A 378 3.49 -8.96 -35.06
N TYR A 379 3.99 -8.08 -34.19
CA TYR A 379 3.14 -7.30 -33.28
C TYR A 379 2.07 -6.51 -34.05
N ASP A 380 2.41 -5.99 -35.24
CA ASP A 380 1.48 -5.24 -36.10
C ASP A 380 0.22 -6.05 -36.51
N LYS A 381 0.26 -7.38 -36.42
CA LYS A 381 -0.88 -8.28 -36.66
C LYS A 381 -1.49 -8.79 -35.37
N ASP A 382 -0.63 -9.33 -34.50
CA ASP A 382 -1.05 -10.19 -33.39
C ASP A 382 -1.22 -9.40 -32.08
N GLN A 383 -0.64 -8.19 -32.01
CA GLN A 383 -0.61 -7.28 -30.86
C GLN A 383 -0.11 -7.92 -29.54
N LYS A 384 0.64 -9.02 -29.66
CA LYS A 384 1.14 -9.84 -28.56
C LYS A 384 2.53 -9.40 -28.12
N TRP A 385 2.64 -8.97 -26.85
CA TRP A 385 3.84 -8.35 -26.27
C TRP A 385 3.92 -8.51 -24.74
N GLY A 386 5.09 -8.18 -24.19
CA GLY A 386 5.29 -7.81 -22.79
C GLY A 386 6.64 -7.12 -22.58
N PHE A 387 6.97 -6.78 -21.34
CA PHE A 387 8.25 -6.16 -20.98
C PHE A 387 9.37 -7.19 -20.97
N CYS A 388 10.55 -6.81 -21.47
CA CYS A 388 11.74 -7.66 -21.35
C CYS A 388 12.29 -7.63 -19.92
N ALA A 389 12.89 -8.73 -19.48
CA ALA A 389 13.58 -8.80 -18.20
C ALA A 389 14.64 -7.69 -18.07
N ASP A 390 14.53 -6.92 -16.99
CA ASP A 390 15.49 -5.90 -16.59
C ASP A 390 16.36 -6.43 -15.43
N ARG A 391 16.79 -5.59 -14.48
CA ARG A 391 17.53 -6.06 -13.30
C ARG A 391 16.62 -6.65 -12.22
N GLY A 392 15.33 -6.36 -12.27
CA GLY A 392 14.34 -6.64 -11.24
C GLY A 392 14.65 -5.99 -9.89
N TYR A 393 13.83 -6.35 -8.92
CA TYR A 393 13.92 -5.86 -7.56
C TYR A 393 14.52 -6.94 -6.65
N SER A 394 15.52 -6.55 -5.85
CA SER A 394 16.17 -7.45 -4.92
C SER A 394 15.18 -7.80 -3.80
N LEU A 395 14.59 -9.00 -3.87
CA LEU A 395 13.61 -9.46 -2.89
C LEU A 395 14.18 -9.41 -1.47
N PHE A 396 15.47 -9.66 -1.30
CA PHE A 396 16.18 -9.50 -0.02
C PHE A 396 16.13 -8.06 0.52
N LEU A 397 16.38 -7.04 -0.31
CA LEU A 397 16.38 -5.64 0.12
C LEU A 397 14.96 -5.14 0.42
N VAL A 398 14.00 -5.44 -0.48
CA VAL A 398 12.61 -5.04 -0.28
C VAL A 398 12.02 -5.74 0.95
N ALA A 399 12.25 -7.05 1.11
CA ALA A 399 11.78 -7.76 2.30
C ALA A 399 12.46 -7.27 3.59
N ALA A 400 13.74 -6.88 3.56
CA ALA A 400 14.38 -6.31 4.75
C ALA A 400 13.69 -5.00 5.16
N HIS A 401 13.34 -4.14 4.19
CA HIS A 401 12.56 -2.91 4.41
C HIS A 401 11.16 -3.20 4.97
N GLU A 402 10.38 -4.06 4.30
CA GLU A 402 9.02 -4.40 4.75
C GLU A 402 9.03 -5.11 6.12
N PHE A 403 10.03 -5.93 6.42
CA PHE A 403 10.17 -6.53 7.75
C PHE A 403 10.53 -5.49 8.81
N GLY A 404 11.20 -4.39 8.46
CA GLY A 404 11.36 -3.23 9.34
C GLY A 404 10.00 -2.62 9.71
N HIS A 405 9.09 -2.45 8.74
CA HIS A 405 7.71 -2.05 8.99
C HIS A 405 6.92 -3.07 9.82
N ALA A 406 7.03 -4.36 9.50
CA ALA A 406 6.43 -5.47 10.27
C ALA A 406 7.00 -5.61 11.70
N LEU A 407 8.13 -4.98 11.99
CA LEU A 407 8.73 -4.86 13.32
C LEU A 407 8.43 -3.51 14.00
N GLY A 408 7.81 -2.55 13.31
CA GLY A 408 7.33 -1.30 13.89
C GLY A 408 8.08 -0.02 13.50
N LEU A 409 9.01 -0.09 12.55
CA LEU A 409 9.67 1.10 12.01
C LEU A 409 8.75 1.88 11.07
N ASP A 410 9.03 3.17 10.93
CA ASP A 410 8.43 4.09 9.96
C ASP A 410 9.47 4.45 8.87
N HIS A 411 9.04 5.12 7.79
CA HIS A 411 9.97 5.57 6.73
C HIS A 411 10.99 6.59 7.24
N SER A 412 12.27 6.29 7.04
CA SER A 412 13.37 7.24 7.21
C SER A 412 13.34 8.31 6.11
N ASN A 413 13.99 9.45 6.38
CA ASN A 413 14.29 10.50 5.41
C ASN A 413 15.78 10.56 5.02
N ILE A 414 16.58 9.57 5.43
CA ILE A 414 18.01 9.43 5.09
C ILE A 414 18.15 8.49 3.90
N GLN A 415 18.64 8.99 2.76
CA GLN A 415 18.68 8.26 1.47
C GLN A 415 19.56 6.99 1.40
N ASP A 416 20.34 6.72 2.45
CA ASP A 416 21.20 5.54 2.60
C ASP A 416 20.74 4.60 3.74
N ALA A 417 19.64 4.93 4.42
CA ALA A 417 19.00 4.03 5.38
C ALA A 417 18.14 2.98 4.66
N LEU A 418 18.07 1.76 5.21
CA LEU A 418 17.22 0.70 4.68
C LEU A 418 15.75 1.14 4.69
N MET A 419 15.29 1.82 5.74
CA MET A 419 13.91 2.32 5.86
C MET A 419 13.61 3.55 4.99
N TYR A 420 14.49 3.96 4.08
CA TYR A 420 14.17 5.00 3.10
C TYR A 420 13.17 4.49 2.06
N PRO A 421 12.07 5.22 1.74
CA PRO A 421 10.96 4.68 0.94
C PRO A 421 11.33 4.27 -0.51
N MET A 422 12.34 4.88 -1.14
CA MET A 422 12.69 4.57 -2.54
C MET A 422 13.62 3.38 -2.63
N TYR A 423 13.34 2.48 -3.57
CA TYR A 423 14.23 1.36 -3.85
C TYR A 423 15.54 1.81 -4.48
N LYS A 424 16.64 1.34 -3.89
CA LYS A 424 18.02 1.57 -4.33
C LYS A 424 18.77 0.26 -4.17
N TYR A 425 19.21 -0.34 -5.28
CA TYR A 425 20.01 -1.55 -5.19
C TYR A 425 21.38 -1.26 -4.56
N VAL A 426 21.77 -2.06 -3.58
CA VAL A 426 23.07 -2.03 -2.91
C VAL A 426 23.65 -3.44 -2.89
N GLU A 427 24.80 -3.63 -3.54
CA GLU A 427 25.47 -4.94 -3.68
C GLU A 427 26.04 -5.43 -2.34
N THR A 428 26.74 -4.56 -1.61
CA THR A 428 27.29 -4.82 -0.28
C THR A 428 26.42 -4.15 0.78
N PHE A 429 25.26 -4.76 1.08
CA PHE A 429 24.31 -4.23 2.04
C PHE A 429 24.82 -4.27 3.50
N SER A 430 24.51 -3.22 4.25
CA SER A 430 24.59 -3.13 5.72
C SER A 430 23.55 -2.12 6.21
N LEU A 431 22.95 -2.34 7.39
CA LEU A 431 22.06 -1.34 8.02
C LEU A 431 22.77 0.00 8.25
N HIS A 432 22.04 1.10 8.08
CA HIS A 432 22.51 2.43 8.46
C HIS A 432 22.34 2.63 9.98
N GLU A 433 23.09 3.57 10.56
CA GLU A 433 23.03 3.85 12.01
C GLU A 433 21.61 4.26 12.45
N ASP A 434 20.88 4.98 11.60
CA ASP A 434 19.46 5.35 11.77
C ASP A 434 18.51 4.13 11.87
N ASP A 435 18.69 3.10 11.03
CA ASP A 435 17.90 1.87 11.11
C ASP A 435 18.19 1.11 12.42
N VAL A 436 19.47 1.10 12.83
CA VAL A 436 19.94 0.44 14.05
C VAL A 436 19.44 1.16 15.30
N GLU A 437 19.53 2.50 15.37
CA GLU A 437 18.98 3.29 16.47
C GLU A 437 17.46 3.10 16.57
N GLY A 438 16.74 3.14 15.44
CA GLY A 438 15.30 2.92 15.39
C GLY A 438 14.89 1.54 15.92
N ILE A 439 15.51 0.46 15.44
CA ILE A 439 15.13 -0.90 15.85
C ILE A 439 15.60 -1.23 17.29
N GLN A 440 16.74 -0.68 17.73
CA GLN A 440 17.22 -0.86 19.10
C GLN A 440 16.48 0.02 20.11
N TYR A 441 15.89 1.14 19.70
CA TYR A 441 14.92 1.88 20.52
C TYR A 441 13.69 1.03 20.85
N LEU A 442 13.18 0.27 19.86
CA LEU A 442 12.05 -0.66 20.06
C LEU A 442 12.45 -1.87 20.93
N TYR A 443 13.49 -2.62 20.55
CA TYR A 443 13.75 -3.97 21.08
C TYR A 443 15.00 -4.09 21.99
N GLY A 444 15.81 -3.04 22.08
CA GLY A 444 17.14 -3.05 22.67
C GLY A 444 18.22 -3.56 21.70
N PRO A 445 19.52 -3.43 22.05
CA PRO A 445 20.62 -4.04 21.32
C PRO A 445 20.74 -5.55 21.55
N ASN A 446 21.27 -6.27 20.57
CA ASN A 446 21.58 -7.71 20.69
C ASN A 446 22.57 -7.98 21.84
N PRO A 447 22.24 -8.80 22.85
CA PRO A 447 23.09 -9.05 24.02
C PRO A 447 24.40 -9.79 23.71
N ASP A 448 24.46 -10.54 22.61
CA ASP A 448 25.67 -11.29 22.21
C ASP A 448 26.66 -10.43 21.42
N THR A 449 26.23 -9.24 20.95
CA THR A 449 27.14 -8.26 20.33
C THR A 449 27.91 -7.49 21.40
N LYS A 450 29.24 -7.62 21.43
CA LYS A 450 30.08 -6.81 22.33
C LYS A 450 30.08 -5.36 21.86
N PRO A 451 29.61 -4.39 22.68
CA PRO A 451 29.47 -3.01 22.23
C PRO A 451 30.83 -2.34 21.99
N PRO A 452 30.99 -1.56 20.91
CA PRO A 452 32.02 -0.54 20.81
C PRO A 452 31.95 0.42 22.00
N LYS A 453 33.11 0.85 22.50
CA LYS A 453 33.18 1.66 23.73
C LYS A 453 32.75 3.11 23.46
N PRO A 454 31.71 3.65 24.14
CA PRO A 454 31.27 5.02 23.93
C PRO A 454 32.35 6.01 24.41
N THR A 455 32.59 7.06 23.60
CA THR A 455 33.53 8.15 23.92
C THR A 455 32.76 9.37 24.39
N THR A 456 32.70 9.58 25.71
CA THR A 456 31.96 10.68 26.33
C THR A 456 32.75 12.00 26.32
N THR A 457 32.10 13.08 25.87
CA THR A 457 32.57 14.46 26.06
C THR A 457 31.44 15.30 26.67
N PRO A 458 31.59 15.89 27.88
CA PRO A 458 30.53 16.63 28.55
C PRO A 458 30.55 18.14 28.25
N SER A 459 29.40 18.81 28.41
CA SER A 459 29.30 20.28 28.54
C SER A 459 28.05 20.71 29.33
N PRO A 460 28.01 21.91 29.94
CA PRO A 460 27.22 22.16 31.17
C PRO A 460 25.84 22.84 30.94
N PRO A 461 24.95 22.87 31.97
CA PRO A 461 23.55 23.32 31.86
C PRO A 461 23.31 24.82 32.14
N GLY A 462 22.15 25.32 31.71
CA GLY A 462 21.58 26.65 32.04
C GLY A 462 20.03 26.63 32.10
N PRO A 463 19.34 27.63 32.72
CA PRO A 463 18.01 27.41 33.30
C PRO A 463 16.79 28.11 32.66
N THR A 464 15.59 27.61 33.03
CA THR A 464 14.21 28.13 32.85
C THR A 464 13.84 29.24 33.87
N PRO A 465 12.63 29.92 33.90
CA PRO A 465 11.27 29.46 33.47
C PRO A 465 10.23 30.47 32.85
N GLU A 466 9.02 29.97 32.53
CA GLU A 466 7.68 30.66 32.40
C GLU A 466 7.39 31.53 31.13
N THR A 467 6.16 31.94 30.71
CA THR A 467 4.73 31.89 31.19
C THR A 467 3.69 31.75 30.02
N GLU A 468 2.39 31.64 30.31
CA GLU A 468 1.18 31.61 29.43
C GLU A 468 0.37 32.96 29.46
N PRO A 469 -0.89 33.19 28.94
CA PRO A 469 -1.92 32.32 28.29
C PRO A 469 -2.68 32.88 27.01
N THR A 470 -3.74 32.15 26.54
CA THR A 470 -4.53 32.28 25.27
C THR A 470 -5.95 32.91 25.42
N GLU A 471 -6.95 32.98 24.51
CA GLU A 471 -7.36 32.28 23.24
C GLU A 471 -8.36 33.14 22.39
N GLU A 472 -8.43 32.98 21.04
CA GLU A 472 -9.28 33.70 20.03
C GLU A 472 -9.54 32.80 18.78
N PRO A 473 -10.51 32.97 17.82
CA PRO A 473 -11.76 33.81 17.70
C PRO A 473 -13.00 33.03 17.09
N THR A 474 -13.92 33.68 16.30
CA THR A 474 -14.92 33.18 15.26
C THR A 474 -16.46 33.09 15.56
N ARG A 475 -17.45 32.71 14.69
CA ARG A 475 -17.63 31.62 13.64
C ARG A 475 -19.02 31.70 12.89
N LYS A 476 -19.52 30.96 11.84
CA LYS A 476 -19.13 30.42 10.45
C LYS A 476 -20.42 29.94 9.67
N PRO A 477 -20.39 29.21 8.51
CA PRO A 477 -21.51 28.43 7.79
C PRO A 477 -22.11 26.89 8.07
N THR A 478 -23.45 26.37 8.15
CA THR A 478 -24.43 25.15 7.85
C THR A 478 -25.69 25.15 6.82
N ILE A 479 -26.06 24.08 6.03
CA ILE A 479 -27.43 23.73 5.40
C ILE A 479 -27.61 22.20 4.94
N PRO A 480 -28.82 21.54 4.87
CA PRO A 480 -29.02 20.04 5.01
C PRO A 480 -29.84 19.20 3.93
N THR A 481 -30.10 17.89 4.18
CA THR A 481 -30.86 16.87 3.35
C THR A 481 -31.75 15.88 4.20
N THR A 482 -32.46 14.87 3.62
CA THR A 482 -33.51 14.00 4.28
C THR A 482 -33.45 12.46 4.02
N PRO A 483 -34.10 11.57 4.86
CA PRO A 483 -33.95 10.08 4.84
C PRO A 483 -35.25 9.22 4.72
N HIS A 484 -35.13 7.87 4.76
CA HIS A 484 -36.21 6.85 4.75
C HIS A 484 -36.20 5.93 6.01
N PRO A 485 -37.33 5.30 6.43
CA PRO A 485 -37.41 4.45 7.64
C PRO A 485 -37.10 2.94 7.42
N VAL A 486 -36.76 2.22 8.49
CA VAL A 486 -36.46 0.76 8.51
C VAL A 486 -37.52 -0.06 9.25
N ASP A 487 -37.66 -1.34 8.87
CA ASP A 487 -38.58 -2.34 9.45
C ASP A 487 -38.29 -2.64 10.95
N PRO A 488 -39.30 -2.62 11.85
CA PRO A 488 -39.17 -3.05 13.25
C PRO A 488 -38.76 -4.52 13.48
N SER A 489 -38.77 -5.39 12.46
CA SER A 489 -38.30 -6.78 12.60
C SER A 489 -36.77 -6.95 12.59
N ALA A 490 -36.03 -5.90 12.21
CA ALA A 490 -34.61 -6.00 11.87
C ALA A 490 -33.68 -6.30 13.07
N ASP A 491 -32.90 -7.37 12.95
CA ASP A 491 -31.80 -7.69 13.87
C ASP A 491 -30.67 -6.65 13.74
N ALA A 492 -30.34 -6.00 14.86
CA ALA A 492 -29.23 -5.04 14.93
C ALA A 492 -27.89 -5.65 14.50
N CYS A 493 -27.68 -6.95 14.70
CA CYS A 493 -26.48 -7.65 14.25
C CYS A 493 -26.41 -7.81 12.73
N GLN A 494 -27.44 -7.43 11.95
CA GLN A 494 -27.36 -7.33 10.48
C GLN A 494 -27.24 -5.88 9.99
N MET A 495 -27.22 -4.88 10.88
CA MET A 495 -26.98 -3.49 10.49
C MET A 495 -25.50 -3.28 10.14
N GLU A 496 -25.24 -2.72 8.96
CA GLU A 496 -23.88 -2.35 8.57
C GLU A 496 -23.42 -1.00 9.12
N MET A 497 -24.36 -0.13 9.51
CA MET A 497 -24.08 1.24 9.95
C MET A 497 -25.21 1.75 10.84
N PHE A 498 -24.88 2.55 11.84
CA PHE A 498 -25.84 3.25 12.71
C PHE A 498 -25.82 4.75 12.39
N ASP A 499 -26.88 5.46 12.74
CA ASP A 499 -26.95 6.92 12.52
C ASP A 499 -26.22 7.68 13.64
N ALA A 500 -26.23 7.12 14.85
CA ALA A 500 -25.42 7.56 15.98
C ALA A 500 -25.26 6.42 16.99
N ILE A 501 -24.15 6.41 17.72
CA ILE A 501 -23.89 5.53 18.87
C ILE A 501 -23.44 6.45 20.02
N THR A 502 -23.96 6.28 21.24
CA THR A 502 -23.48 7.11 22.38
C THR A 502 -23.77 6.49 23.73
N GLU A 503 -23.03 6.88 24.75
CA GLU A 503 -23.30 6.47 26.14
C GLU A 503 -24.33 7.43 26.77
N ILE A 504 -25.50 6.90 27.14
CA ILE A 504 -26.58 7.64 27.83
C ILE A 504 -26.90 6.89 29.14
N GLN A 505 -26.87 7.59 30.27
CA GLN A 505 -27.18 7.04 31.60
C GLN A 505 -26.36 5.77 31.93
N GLY A 506 -25.09 5.75 31.53
CA GLY A 506 -24.16 4.63 31.76
C GLY A 506 -24.43 3.39 30.91
N LYS A 507 -25.11 3.56 29.76
CA LYS A 507 -25.42 2.48 28.81
C LYS A 507 -25.15 2.94 27.39
N LEU A 508 -24.45 2.11 26.62
CA LEU A 508 -24.26 2.35 25.20
C LEU A 508 -25.59 2.13 24.45
N HIS A 509 -26.01 3.15 23.70
CA HIS A 509 -27.19 3.18 22.85
C HIS A 509 -26.74 3.26 21.38
N PHE A 510 -27.48 2.61 20.50
CA PHE A 510 -27.29 2.59 19.05
C PHE A 510 -28.58 3.06 18.40
N PHE A 511 -28.53 4.02 17.48
CA PHE A 511 -29.69 4.62 16.83
C PHE A 511 -29.71 4.32 15.33
N LYS A 512 -30.87 3.94 14.77
CA LYS A 512 -31.04 3.75 13.32
C LYS A 512 -32.48 4.00 12.87
N ASP A 513 -32.67 4.94 11.94
CA ASP A 513 -33.89 5.17 11.15
C ASP A 513 -35.21 5.17 11.98
N GLY A 514 -35.19 5.89 13.11
CA GLY A 514 -36.33 6.04 14.04
C GLY A 514 -36.39 5.01 15.16
N GLN A 515 -35.47 4.04 15.18
CA GLN A 515 -35.35 2.98 16.18
C GLN A 515 -34.06 3.12 17.00
N TYR A 516 -34.01 2.50 18.17
CA TYR A 516 -32.77 2.39 18.96
C TYR A 516 -32.65 1.08 19.75
N TRP A 517 -31.42 0.67 20.02
CA TRP A 517 -31.06 -0.46 20.88
C TRP A 517 -30.15 0.01 22.02
N LYS A 518 -30.05 -0.75 23.10
CA LYS A 518 -29.18 -0.45 24.26
C LYS A 518 -28.62 -1.71 24.91
N MET A 519 -27.37 -1.65 25.37
CA MET A 519 -26.77 -2.76 26.12
C MET A 519 -27.26 -2.80 27.58
N THR A 520 -27.36 -3.99 28.17
CA THR A 520 -27.75 -4.16 29.59
C THR A 520 -26.93 -5.24 30.30
N GLY A 521 -26.49 -4.94 31.54
CA GLY A 521 -25.84 -5.91 32.44
C GLY A 521 -24.43 -5.46 32.90
N LYS A 522 -23.94 -6.01 34.01
CA LYS A 522 -22.55 -5.78 34.47
C LYS A 522 -21.53 -6.46 33.56
N ASP A 523 -21.89 -7.62 33.01
CA ASP A 523 -21.02 -8.46 32.18
C ASP A 523 -21.18 -8.18 30.67
N HIS A 524 -21.92 -7.12 30.31
CA HIS A 524 -22.19 -6.64 28.94
C HIS A 524 -22.78 -7.66 27.94
N LYS A 525 -23.20 -8.85 28.38
CA LYS A 525 -23.89 -9.85 27.54
C LYS A 525 -25.36 -9.51 27.37
N GLY A 526 -25.69 -8.81 26.28
CA GLY A 526 -27.08 -8.61 25.84
C GLY A 526 -27.37 -7.20 25.34
N LEU A 527 -27.56 -7.08 24.03
CA LEU A 527 -28.22 -5.94 23.39
C LEU A 527 -29.75 -6.09 23.53
N LYS A 528 -30.48 -5.00 23.75
CA LYS A 528 -31.96 -4.99 23.82
C LYS A 528 -32.54 -3.91 22.93
N GLY A 529 -33.59 -4.28 22.20
CA GLY A 529 -34.32 -3.47 21.22
C GLY A 529 -34.85 -4.38 20.10
N PRO A 530 -35.34 -3.80 18.99
CA PRO A 530 -35.49 -2.36 18.79
C PRO A 530 -36.52 -1.73 19.74
N TYR A 531 -36.36 -0.44 19.98
CA TYR A 531 -37.31 0.43 20.67
C TYR A 531 -37.56 1.66 19.78
N PRO A 532 -38.80 2.15 19.63
CA PRO A 532 -39.05 3.40 18.92
C PRO A 532 -38.35 4.59 19.60
N MET A 533 -37.67 5.43 18.84
CA MET A 533 -37.11 6.69 19.36
C MET A 533 -38.21 7.63 19.85
N ALA A 534 -39.37 7.62 19.19
CA ALA A 534 -40.50 8.49 19.50
C ALA A 534 -41.07 8.27 20.93
N ASP A 535 -41.00 7.05 21.47
CA ASP A 535 -41.50 6.73 22.82
C ASP A 535 -40.72 7.45 23.92
N MET A 536 -39.43 7.71 23.69
CA MET A 536 -38.52 8.36 24.63
C MET A 536 -38.23 9.82 24.28
N TRP A 537 -38.23 10.15 22.99
CA TRP A 537 -37.79 11.43 22.44
C TRP A 537 -38.74 11.91 21.30
N PRO A 538 -40.03 12.15 21.58
CA PRO A 538 -41.09 12.36 20.57
C PRO A 538 -40.94 13.58 19.67
N ALA A 539 -40.02 14.50 19.96
CA ALA A 539 -39.75 15.69 19.15
C ALA A 539 -38.52 15.57 18.24
N LEU A 540 -37.85 14.41 18.19
CA LEU A 540 -36.72 14.17 17.27
C LEU A 540 -37.22 13.73 15.87
N PRO A 541 -36.44 14.03 14.81
CA PRO A 541 -36.59 13.35 13.53
C PRO A 541 -36.16 11.87 13.64
N ALA A 542 -36.54 11.05 12.67
CA ALA A 542 -36.18 9.63 12.64
C ALA A 542 -34.66 9.40 12.57
N VAL A 543 -33.92 10.23 11.82
CA VAL A 543 -32.46 10.15 11.69
C VAL A 543 -31.81 11.36 12.37
N ILE A 544 -30.78 11.06 13.16
CA ILE A 544 -29.92 12.01 13.87
C ILE A 544 -28.47 11.80 13.39
N ASP A 545 -27.65 12.85 13.33
CA ASP A 545 -26.25 12.71 12.89
C ASP A 545 -25.27 12.47 14.06
N THR A 546 -25.63 12.86 15.30
CA THR A 546 -24.92 12.46 16.52
C THR A 546 -25.72 12.82 17.79
N THR A 547 -25.30 12.30 18.95
CA THR A 547 -25.89 12.63 20.25
C THR A 547 -24.92 12.44 21.42
N PHE A 548 -25.06 13.22 22.50
CA PHE A 548 -24.28 13.08 23.74
C PHE A 548 -25.08 13.43 25.00
N GLU A 549 -24.81 12.75 26.12
CA GLU A 549 -25.23 13.18 27.47
C GLU A 549 -24.12 14.03 28.13
N ASP A 550 -24.44 15.25 28.58
CA ASP A 550 -23.51 16.01 29.40
C ASP A 550 -23.44 15.45 30.84
N HIS A 551 -22.24 15.00 31.21
CA HIS A 551 -21.94 14.41 32.50
C HIS A 551 -22.32 15.30 33.70
N LEU A 552 -22.25 16.63 33.56
CA LEU A 552 -22.56 17.58 34.63
C LEU A 552 -24.07 17.82 34.81
N THR A 553 -24.77 18.19 33.73
CA THR A 553 -26.17 18.63 33.78
C THR A 553 -27.19 17.53 33.49
N LYS A 554 -26.74 16.34 33.05
CA LYS A 554 -27.58 15.21 32.60
C LYS A 554 -28.58 15.60 31.52
N LYS A 555 -28.16 16.56 30.68
CA LYS A 555 -28.87 16.99 29.48
C LYS A 555 -28.35 16.21 28.29
N ILE A 556 -29.27 15.70 27.48
CA ILE A 556 -28.93 14.96 26.25
C ILE A 556 -29.10 15.90 25.07
N TYR A 557 -28.05 16.09 24.29
CA TYR A 557 -28.03 16.91 23.08
C TYR A 557 -28.07 16.01 21.86
N PHE A 558 -29.09 16.18 21.01
CA PHE A 558 -29.23 15.46 19.73
C PHE A 558 -29.06 16.43 18.57
N PHE A 559 -28.38 16.00 17.51
CA PHE A 559 -28.15 16.77 16.28
C PHE A 559 -28.79 16.08 15.08
N SER A 560 -29.35 16.86 14.14
CA SER A 560 -29.86 16.36 12.85
C SER A 560 -29.86 17.51 11.85
N GLY A 561 -29.06 17.39 10.79
CA GLY A 561 -28.71 18.46 9.87
C GLY A 561 -28.22 19.71 10.61
N THR A 562 -28.81 20.85 10.26
CA THR A 562 -28.50 22.15 10.87
C THR A 562 -29.09 22.39 12.24
N ARG A 563 -29.77 21.39 12.83
CA ARG A 563 -30.62 21.55 14.01
C ARG A 563 -30.14 20.70 15.18
N PHE A 564 -30.39 21.18 16.38
CA PHE A 564 -30.21 20.42 17.62
C PHE A 564 -31.39 20.57 18.59
N TRP A 565 -31.52 19.57 19.46
CA TRP A 565 -32.51 19.49 20.54
C TRP A 565 -31.78 19.19 21.85
N VAL A 566 -32.26 19.76 22.95
CA VAL A 566 -31.74 19.48 24.30
C VAL A 566 -32.85 18.88 25.15
N TYR A 567 -32.68 17.64 25.60
CA TYR A 567 -33.59 16.98 26.52
C TYR A 567 -33.14 17.16 27.98
N THR A 568 -34.10 17.22 28.91
CA THR A 568 -33.89 17.26 30.36
C THR A 568 -35.01 16.46 31.02
N GLY A 569 -34.76 15.16 31.21
CA GLY A 569 -35.84 14.19 31.43
C GLY A 569 -36.75 14.12 30.21
N GLN A 570 -38.07 14.14 30.42
CA GLN A 570 -39.08 14.18 29.35
C GLN A 570 -39.23 15.56 28.69
N ASN A 571 -38.69 16.63 29.27
CA ASN A 571 -38.79 17.98 28.70
C ASN A 571 -37.78 18.16 27.55
N VAL A 572 -38.22 18.76 26.44
CA VAL A 572 -37.39 19.04 25.26
C VAL A 572 -37.30 20.53 24.96
N LEU A 573 -36.13 20.96 24.50
CA LEU A 573 -35.81 22.33 24.10
C LEU A 573 -35.15 22.29 22.70
N GLY A 574 -35.98 22.39 21.66
CA GLY A 574 -35.56 22.34 20.26
C GLY A 574 -36.76 22.29 19.30
N PRO A 575 -36.53 22.28 17.97
CA PRO A 575 -35.23 22.43 17.32
C PRO A 575 -34.66 23.85 17.48
N ARG A 576 -33.34 23.96 17.57
CA ARG A 576 -32.57 25.20 17.46
C ARG A 576 -31.56 25.05 16.33
N THR A 577 -31.29 26.10 15.55
CA THR A 577 -30.17 26.05 14.58
C THR A 577 -28.86 25.95 15.34
N ILE A 578 -27.92 25.12 14.85
CA ILE A 578 -26.66 24.92 15.55
C ILE A 578 -25.85 26.22 15.65
N GLU A 579 -26.09 27.20 14.78
CA GLU A 579 -25.64 28.60 14.93
C GLU A 579 -25.72 29.16 16.36
N LYS A 580 -26.77 28.82 17.10
CA LYS A 580 -26.94 29.27 18.49
C LYS A 580 -25.89 28.74 19.46
N LEU A 581 -25.10 27.76 19.05
CA LEU A 581 -23.95 27.21 19.76
C LEU A 581 -22.61 27.83 19.31
N GLY A 582 -22.55 28.89 18.50
CA GLY A 582 -21.30 29.27 17.83
C GLY A 582 -20.86 28.25 16.76
N LEU A 583 -21.79 27.38 16.38
CA LEU A 583 -21.85 26.63 15.13
C LEU A 583 -22.47 27.59 14.05
N PRO A 584 -22.87 27.18 12.82
CA PRO A 584 -22.78 28.09 11.65
C PRO A 584 -23.93 28.00 10.53
N SER A 585 -24.00 28.75 9.37
CA SER A 585 -25.03 28.55 8.21
C SER A 585 -24.71 28.41 6.59
N THR A 586 -24.18 27.46 5.67
CA THR A 586 -23.16 26.36 5.18
C THR A 586 -22.82 24.84 5.55
N LEU A 587 -21.78 24.44 6.36
CA LEU A 587 -21.47 23.11 7.03
C LEU A 587 -22.67 22.20 7.35
N SER A 588 -22.97 21.18 6.57
CA SER A 588 -24.28 20.50 6.64
C SER A 588 -24.80 20.03 8.01
N ARG A 589 -23.93 19.55 8.92
CA ARG A 589 -24.33 18.84 10.16
C ARG A 589 -23.23 18.77 11.23
N VAL A 590 -23.43 17.91 12.24
CA VAL A 590 -22.45 17.50 13.26
C VAL A 590 -22.48 15.96 13.35
N GLU A 591 -21.38 15.31 13.02
CA GLU A 591 -21.23 13.85 12.81
C GLU A 591 -20.49 13.17 13.99
N GLY A 592 -20.43 13.81 15.15
CA GLY A 592 -19.78 13.23 16.33
C GLY A 592 -19.75 14.16 17.53
N ALA A 593 -19.78 13.59 18.74
CA ALA A 593 -19.77 14.31 20.01
C ALA A 593 -19.06 13.54 21.15
N VAL A 594 -17.97 14.12 21.67
CA VAL A 594 -17.07 13.48 22.65
C VAL A 594 -16.84 14.39 23.85
N GLN A 595 -17.26 13.98 25.05
CA GLN A 595 -17.05 14.81 26.25
C GLN A 595 -15.57 14.86 26.67
N ARG A 596 -15.03 16.09 26.85
CA ARG A 596 -13.65 16.34 27.27
C ARG A 596 -13.62 16.97 28.66
N GLY A 597 -13.58 16.12 29.69
CA GLY A 597 -13.54 16.57 31.08
C GLY A 597 -14.87 17.17 31.55
N LYS A 598 -14.82 18.15 32.45
CA LYS A 598 -16.01 18.77 33.05
C LYS A 598 -16.49 19.95 32.20
N GLY A 599 -17.66 19.83 31.57
CA GLY A 599 -18.38 20.94 30.94
C GLY A 599 -17.91 21.37 29.54
N LYS A 600 -16.89 20.72 28.97
CA LYS A 600 -16.52 20.85 27.56
C LYS A 600 -16.86 19.58 26.77
N VAL A 601 -17.29 19.73 25.53
CA VAL A 601 -17.57 18.64 24.58
C VAL A 601 -16.92 18.98 23.24
N LEU A 602 -16.39 17.98 22.54
CA LEU A 602 -15.84 18.14 21.20
C LEU A 602 -16.87 17.65 20.19
N LEU A 603 -17.25 18.54 19.27
CA LEU A 603 -18.20 18.27 18.20
C LEU A 603 -17.45 18.16 16.88
N PHE A 604 -17.68 17.08 16.12
CA PHE A 604 -16.96 16.75 14.89
C PHE A 604 -17.87 16.94 13.67
N SER A 605 -17.31 17.31 12.52
CA SER A 605 -17.94 17.13 11.20
C SER A 605 -16.87 17.18 10.11
N GLY A 606 -16.79 16.08 9.35
CA GLY A 606 -15.67 15.80 8.45
C GLY A 606 -14.30 16.04 9.10
N GLU A 607 -13.37 16.60 8.32
CA GLU A 607 -11.98 16.88 8.72
C GLU A 607 -11.83 17.89 9.87
N ASN A 608 -12.91 18.37 10.50
CA ASN A 608 -12.89 19.47 11.47
C ASN A 608 -13.62 19.12 12.77
N TYR A 609 -13.15 19.70 13.88
CA TYR A 609 -13.84 19.64 15.16
C TYR A 609 -13.82 20.97 15.93
N TRP A 610 -14.73 21.09 16.91
CA TRP A 610 -14.98 22.29 17.70
C TRP A 610 -15.19 21.96 19.18
N ARG A 611 -14.66 22.78 20.09
CA ARG A 611 -14.84 22.62 21.54
C ARG A 611 -16.04 23.44 22.01
N LEU A 612 -17.18 22.79 22.29
CA LEU A 612 -18.37 23.39 22.90
C LEU A 612 -18.16 23.55 24.41
N ASP A 613 -18.44 24.73 24.95
CA ASP A 613 -18.77 24.91 26.36
C ASP A 613 -20.26 24.62 26.59
N VAL A 614 -20.57 23.62 27.41
CA VAL A 614 -21.95 23.16 27.63
C VAL A 614 -22.71 24.09 28.60
N LYS A 615 -22.01 24.85 29.44
CA LYS A 615 -22.61 25.79 30.41
C LYS A 615 -22.94 27.14 29.74
N ALA A 616 -22.04 27.67 28.92
CA ALA A 616 -22.25 28.86 28.12
C ALA A 616 -23.05 28.57 26.83
N GLN A 617 -23.18 27.30 26.44
CA GLN A 617 -23.79 26.83 25.19
C GLN A 617 -23.18 27.50 23.95
N ILE A 618 -21.84 27.61 23.90
CA ILE A 618 -21.12 28.24 22.78
C ILE A 618 -19.79 27.53 22.48
N ILE A 619 -19.39 27.47 21.22
CA ILE A 619 -18.07 27.01 20.78
C ILE A 619 -17.02 27.98 21.31
N ASP A 620 -16.00 27.42 21.96
CA ASP A 620 -14.83 28.14 22.43
C ASP A 620 -14.05 28.74 21.26
N LYS A 621 -13.39 29.84 21.57
CA LYS A 621 -12.44 30.52 20.70
C LYS A 621 -11.34 29.57 20.21
N GLY A 622 -10.86 29.78 18.99
CA GLY A 622 -9.74 29.01 18.42
C GLY A 622 -10.12 27.68 17.79
N TYR A 623 -11.34 27.59 17.25
CA TYR A 623 -11.85 26.46 16.47
C TYR A 623 -12.59 26.93 15.19
N PRO A 624 -12.59 26.20 14.05
CA PRO A 624 -12.15 24.81 13.87
C PRO A 624 -10.68 24.56 14.18
N ARG A 625 -10.43 23.34 14.62
CA ARG A 625 -9.14 22.68 14.41
C ARG A 625 -9.41 21.46 13.54
N TYR A 626 -8.44 21.09 12.72
CA TYR A 626 -8.57 19.88 11.93
C TYR A 626 -8.54 18.65 12.85
N THR A 627 -9.31 17.63 12.49
CA THR A 627 -9.45 16.39 13.26
C THR A 627 -8.12 15.63 13.27
N ASP A 628 -7.47 15.49 12.12
CA ASP A 628 -6.18 14.81 11.94
C ASP A 628 -5.03 15.39 12.79
N LEU A 629 -4.96 16.72 12.95
CA LEU A 629 -3.95 17.43 13.75
C LEU A 629 -4.00 17.15 15.25
N VAL A 630 -5.06 16.52 15.75
CA VAL A 630 -5.29 16.33 17.21
C VAL A 630 -5.80 14.94 17.55
N PHE A 631 -6.50 14.30 16.62
CA PHE A 631 -7.01 12.93 16.66
C PHE A 631 -6.34 12.19 15.49
N GLY A 632 -5.03 12.00 15.57
CA GLY A 632 -4.26 11.32 14.52
C GLY A 632 -4.72 9.88 14.35
N GLY A 633 -4.68 9.39 13.10
CA GLY A 633 -4.94 7.99 12.78
C GLY A 633 -6.39 7.52 12.72
N VAL A 634 -7.38 8.43 12.75
CA VAL A 634 -8.81 8.12 12.62
C VAL A 634 -9.35 8.61 11.27
N PRO A 635 -10.41 7.99 10.72
CA PRO A 635 -11.03 8.47 9.49
C PRO A 635 -11.57 9.89 9.66
N THR A 636 -11.14 10.79 8.78
CA THR A 636 -11.61 12.18 8.74
C THR A 636 -13.02 12.32 8.16
N ASP A 637 -13.59 11.24 7.62
CA ASP A 637 -14.98 11.09 7.18
C ASP A 637 -15.79 10.15 8.09
N ALA A 638 -15.43 10.08 9.38
CA ALA A 638 -16.23 9.35 10.37
C ALA A 638 -17.69 9.84 10.38
N HIS A 639 -18.62 8.89 10.29
CA HIS A 639 -20.07 9.17 10.28
C HIS A 639 -20.65 9.33 11.68
N ASP A 640 -19.96 8.79 12.68
CA ASP A 640 -20.25 8.95 14.10
C ASP A 640 -18.93 8.98 14.89
N VAL A 641 -18.89 9.77 15.96
CA VAL A 641 -17.75 9.84 16.89
C VAL A 641 -18.27 9.98 18.32
N PHE A 642 -17.96 9.02 19.19
CA PHE A 642 -18.52 8.96 20.55
C PHE A 642 -17.51 8.62 21.64
N LEU A 643 -17.86 8.91 22.89
CA LEU A 643 -17.09 8.49 24.07
C LEU A 643 -17.77 7.26 24.69
N TYR A 644 -17.00 6.21 24.96
CA TYR A 644 -17.47 5.03 25.70
C TYR A 644 -16.33 4.45 26.55
N LYS A 645 -16.59 4.18 27.84
CA LYS A 645 -15.58 3.66 28.79
C LYS A 645 -14.25 4.44 28.79
N GLY A 646 -14.32 5.76 28.64
CA GLY A 646 -13.15 6.65 28.62
C GLY A 646 -12.29 6.62 27.34
N HIS A 647 -12.70 5.84 26.33
CA HIS A 647 -12.08 5.81 25.00
C HIS A 647 -12.99 6.54 24.00
N THR A 648 -12.40 7.21 23.03
CA THR A 648 -13.12 7.83 21.91
C THR A 648 -13.20 6.86 20.75
N TYR A 649 -14.36 6.67 20.15
CA TYR A 649 -14.57 5.79 19.00
C TYR A 649 -14.93 6.64 17.79
N PHE A 650 -14.22 6.48 16.67
CA PHE A 650 -14.55 7.08 15.37
C PHE A 650 -15.04 5.98 14.44
N CYS A 651 -16.25 6.09 13.91
CA CYS A 651 -16.89 5.03 13.12
C CYS A 651 -16.96 5.37 11.63
N ARG A 652 -16.71 4.38 10.75
CA ARG A 652 -16.82 4.51 9.29
C ARG A 652 -17.48 3.25 8.73
N GLY A 653 -18.76 3.35 8.38
CA GLY A 653 -19.58 2.17 8.08
C GLY A 653 -19.56 1.16 9.25
N ARG A 654 -19.28 -0.10 8.94
CA ARG A 654 -19.23 -1.22 9.90
C ARG A 654 -18.03 -1.21 10.88
N PHE A 655 -17.06 -0.34 10.65
CA PHE A 655 -15.78 -0.29 11.36
C PHE A 655 -15.69 0.85 12.37
N TYR A 656 -14.85 0.68 13.40
CA TYR A 656 -14.46 1.76 14.31
C TYR A 656 -12.94 1.82 14.51
N TRP A 657 -12.45 3.01 14.83
CA TRP A 657 -11.11 3.30 15.33
C TRP A 657 -11.27 3.79 16.78
N ARG A 658 -10.93 2.94 17.75
CA ARG A 658 -10.97 3.28 19.18
C ARG A 658 -9.67 3.98 19.55
N MET A 659 -9.79 5.00 20.38
CA MET A 659 -8.73 5.93 20.73
C MET A 659 -8.68 6.17 22.25
N ASN A 660 -7.49 6.08 22.84
CA ASN A 660 -7.27 6.24 24.28
C ASN A 660 -7.43 7.70 24.77
N SER A 661 -7.27 7.89 26.08
CA SER A 661 -7.30 9.21 26.74
C SER A 661 -6.18 10.17 26.32
N ARG A 662 -5.08 9.66 25.72
CA ARG A 662 -3.95 10.43 25.17
C ARG A 662 -4.15 10.84 23.70
N ARG A 663 -5.26 10.41 23.08
CA ARG A 663 -5.64 10.58 21.66
C ARG A 663 -4.85 9.70 20.67
N GLN A 664 -4.75 8.42 20.98
CA GLN A 664 -3.96 7.43 20.25
C GLN A 664 -4.83 6.21 19.91
N VAL A 665 -4.79 5.67 18.68
CA VAL A 665 -5.74 4.64 18.19
C VAL A 665 -5.33 3.20 18.58
N ASP A 666 -5.88 2.66 19.68
CA ASP A 666 -5.44 1.37 20.27
C ASP A 666 -6.14 0.14 19.67
N ARG A 667 -7.19 0.32 18.88
CA ARG A 667 -7.93 -0.79 18.26
C ARG A 667 -8.75 -0.30 17.09
N VAL A 668 -8.45 -0.82 15.90
CA VAL A 668 -9.41 -0.84 14.79
C VAL A 668 -10.24 -2.13 14.92
N GLY A 669 -11.52 -2.11 14.54
CA GLY A 669 -12.36 -3.30 14.64
C GLY A 669 -13.79 -3.11 14.12
N TYR A 670 -14.66 -4.08 14.42
CA TYR A 670 -16.04 -4.11 13.95
C TYR A 670 -17.03 -3.71 15.04
N VAL A 671 -17.93 -2.76 14.76
CA VAL A 671 -18.96 -2.34 15.73
C VAL A 671 -19.83 -3.55 16.15
N LYS A 672 -20.21 -4.39 15.19
CA LYS A 672 -20.95 -5.65 15.36
C LYS A 672 -20.28 -6.64 16.32
N TYR A 673 -19.00 -6.96 16.13
CA TYR A 673 -18.32 -8.02 16.88
C TYR A 673 -17.66 -7.52 18.17
N ASP A 674 -17.03 -6.35 18.14
CA ASP A 674 -16.29 -5.84 19.31
C ASP A 674 -17.15 -5.06 20.30
N VAL A 675 -18.06 -4.23 19.79
CA VAL A 675 -18.81 -3.28 20.60
C VAL A 675 -20.17 -3.86 21.01
N MET A 676 -20.91 -4.43 20.05
CA MET A 676 -22.23 -5.05 20.30
C MET A 676 -22.15 -6.49 20.80
N LYS A 677 -21.01 -7.18 20.61
CA LYS A 677 -20.79 -8.60 20.92
C LYS A 677 -21.79 -9.56 20.24
N CYS A 678 -22.12 -9.27 18.98
CA CYS A 678 -22.84 -10.22 18.12
C CYS A 678 -22.03 -11.51 17.92
N PRO A 679 -22.65 -12.69 17.87
CA PRO A 679 -21.94 -13.95 17.61
C PRO A 679 -21.35 -13.96 16.20
N HIS A 680 -20.19 -14.61 16.03
CA HIS A 680 -19.71 -14.95 14.70
C HIS A 680 -20.65 -15.98 14.06
N SER A 681 -21.23 -15.61 12.92
CA SER A 681 -21.88 -16.56 12.02
C SER A 681 -20.80 -17.45 11.41
N GLY A 682 -20.55 -18.60 12.02
CA GLY A 682 -19.57 -19.55 11.53
C GLY A 682 -19.93 -20.01 10.12
N TYR A 683 -19.05 -19.76 9.16
CA TYR A 683 -19.14 -20.37 7.84
C TYR A 683 -19.03 -21.89 8.01
N ARG A 684 -20.13 -22.59 7.75
CA ARG A 684 -20.05 -24.01 7.39
C ARG A 684 -19.57 -24.07 5.95
N TYR A 685 -18.34 -24.54 5.79
CA TYR A 685 -17.88 -25.15 4.54
C TYR A 685 -18.71 -26.42 4.26
#